data_AF-A0A0A1GXK6-F1
#
_entry.id   AF-A0A0A1GXK6-F1
#
_cell.length_a   1.000
_cell.length_b   1.000
_cell.length_c   1.000
_cell.angle_alpha   90.00
_cell.angle_beta   90.00
_cell.angle_gamma   90.00
#
_symmetry.space_group_name_H-M   'P 1'
#
loop_
_entity.id
_entity.type
_entity.pdbx_description
1 polymer ?
#
loop_
_entity_poly.entity_id
_entity_poly.type
_entity_poly.pdbx_seq_one_letter_code
_entity_poly.pdbx_strand_id
1 'polypeptide(L)'
;MVKNIKKVLIIGSGADEISHETELDAATFQVGSGFNQLGIETILIDNNPFSFSLDGNGIDHVCVLPVTLKNVVTVIDQYKPDAILPNLGGLVGIRLMQELLETGITRERDIRLLGIPEATIRQINNPVLLNQTLKQMQAPTTTSQSVRDFEGALEITSSIGFPVIIKPVAPTGSSTRRTCHDNDELADAISVALGQSRVGQAMVQQSIAGYKEIELVVLRDRQGTTMQIAAIEDFDPIGIHAGDSIAFSPTQTLLDREVQKLRDVAFAITRKLRIVGVNHVQFALNSSTGQFYVIKNSPYFDRMTAFSARTTGYPLAIVCANLLAGKTLSEVKLPANFAAKTALIEPALDHIAIRMPIWPFDVLPDADRTLSTQMRSTGSTMGIGRSTEEALVKAIRAAHFHAGSFMVDQQRKLSDDQIVQLLIHPRANRIMILMEALRRGYSINELAELTKIDPFYFHKLKKLQQLEQNLATHPGDGELLQKAKYYGLSDRFIGQLWQLPEKDIAALRGQAQIIPTYKEVDPSAGEFEQHSCSFFATFEQENESQPVNRKKALVIGSGGFRLGNGGAADYFTASVLQQLQAEQYFTILLNNNPNAVSMSPTLSDKQYIEPLETPDIMQIVALEHPDIIYLPNIRKRLAQELKDLDLPIVLLPQNGPLLSHMASGSEFVFNAIFDGEKVYPLGISSYLIQSQSGFGEPTAVVFPAHLNESDQLELTQQGTNEIKQQHSPGLYQTLFVKTERFHREQTRIITLPEIAFLSKSLGVSLARITTQIVTPGTNIKEKLQALMQIKISKTAAYASTFPFKALHLFDESITANNVLGAEMAFGNSTTEALQRLNVKGKFRFHGGSIN
;
A
#
# COMPACT_ATOMS: atom_id res chain seq x y z
N MET A 1 15.48 32.59 -1.95
CA MET A 1 15.44 32.10 -3.34
C MET A 1 16.03 30.71 -3.36
N VAL A 2 15.30 29.70 -3.85
CA VAL A 2 15.87 28.37 -4.14
C VAL A 2 16.49 28.43 -5.54
N LYS A 3 17.56 29.21 -5.70
CA LYS A 3 18.40 29.16 -6.91
C LYS A 3 19.65 28.33 -6.56
N ASN A 4 20.01 27.38 -7.42
CA ASN A 4 21.04 26.34 -7.26
C ASN A 4 20.70 25.15 -6.34
N ILE A 5 19.67 24.37 -6.64
CA ILE A 5 19.68 22.94 -6.29
C ILE A 5 19.94 22.20 -7.60
N LYS A 6 21.03 21.46 -7.68
CA LYS A 6 21.36 20.62 -8.83
C LYS A 6 21.29 19.15 -8.48
N LYS A 7 21.54 18.79 -7.21
CA LYS A 7 21.62 17.41 -6.77
C LYS A 7 20.86 17.17 -5.47
N VAL A 8 19.93 16.21 -5.46
CA VAL A 8 19.11 15.87 -4.31
C VAL A 8 19.31 14.41 -3.91
N LEU A 9 19.64 14.18 -2.64
CA LEU A 9 19.60 12.87 -2.01
C LEU A 9 18.20 12.60 -1.44
N ILE A 10 17.53 11.58 -1.95
CA ILE A 10 16.25 11.07 -1.51
C ILE A 10 16.51 9.90 -0.56
N ILE A 11 15.88 9.94 0.62
CA ILE A 11 15.89 8.84 1.59
C ILE A 11 14.62 8.00 1.37
N GLY A 12 14.81 6.74 0.97
CA GLY A 12 13.73 5.77 0.80
C GLY A 12 13.20 5.21 2.13
N SER A 13 12.23 4.31 2.05
CA SER A 13 11.55 3.73 3.22
C SER A 13 12.17 2.42 3.71
N GLY A 14 12.94 1.74 2.87
CA GLY A 14 13.35 0.36 3.12
C GLY A 14 12.23 -0.64 2.85
N ALA A 15 12.37 -1.85 3.39
CA ALA A 15 11.46 -2.97 3.16
C ALA A 15 10.00 -2.66 3.51
N ASP A 16 9.07 -3.27 2.78
CA ASP A 16 7.63 -3.17 3.08
C ASP A 16 7.31 -3.69 4.50
N GLU A 17 6.44 -2.97 5.21
CA GLU A 17 5.96 -3.29 6.54
C GLU A 17 4.43 -3.19 6.62
N ILE A 18 3.80 -3.68 7.69
CA ILE A 18 2.34 -3.50 7.90
C ILE A 18 1.96 -2.01 7.82
N SER A 19 2.87 -1.12 8.23
CA SER A 19 2.62 0.33 8.28
C SER A 19 2.84 1.07 6.96
N HIS A 20 3.45 0.46 5.95
CA HIS A 20 3.60 1.05 4.60
C HIS A 20 3.87 -0.02 3.54
N GLU A 21 3.17 0.11 2.41
CA GLU A 21 3.27 -0.79 1.25
C GLU A 21 4.16 -0.11 0.19
N THR A 22 3.72 -0.10 -1.07
CA THR A 22 4.44 0.47 -2.22
C THR A 22 4.18 1.97 -2.44
N GLU A 23 3.38 2.63 -1.58
CA GLU A 23 3.00 4.05 -1.80
C GLU A 23 4.20 5.00 -1.76
N LEU A 24 5.21 4.68 -0.94
CA LEU A 24 6.42 5.48 -0.78
C LEU A 24 7.34 5.33 -1.98
N ASP A 25 7.41 4.13 -2.56
CA ASP A 25 8.12 3.89 -3.83
C ASP A 25 7.41 4.59 -4.99
N ALA A 26 6.06 4.54 -5.04
CA ALA A 26 5.27 5.26 -6.03
C ALA A 26 5.49 6.78 -5.95
N ALA A 27 5.55 7.34 -4.74
CA ALA A 27 5.87 8.75 -4.52
C ALA A 27 7.31 9.08 -4.94
N THR A 28 8.26 8.19 -4.61
CA THR A 28 9.68 8.34 -4.97
C THR A 28 9.88 8.37 -6.48
N PHE A 29 9.28 7.43 -7.20
CA PHE A 29 9.32 7.38 -8.66
C PHE A 29 8.74 8.65 -9.29
N GLN A 30 7.55 9.08 -8.84
CA GLN A 30 6.88 10.26 -9.42
C GLN A 30 7.61 11.57 -9.11
N VAL A 31 8.08 11.75 -7.87
CA VAL A 31 8.81 12.97 -7.47
C VAL A 31 10.21 13.00 -8.10
N GLY A 32 10.91 11.86 -8.12
CA GLY A 32 12.21 11.72 -8.80
C GLY A 32 12.11 12.05 -10.29
N SER A 33 11.11 11.47 -10.98
CA SER A 33 10.84 11.79 -12.39
C SER A 33 10.55 13.28 -12.59
N GLY A 34 9.80 13.90 -11.67
CA GLY A 34 9.56 15.35 -11.68
C GLY A 34 10.84 16.18 -11.49
N PHE A 35 11.76 15.76 -10.61
CA PHE A 35 13.06 16.40 -10.47
C PHE A 35 13.93 16.28 -11.72
N ASN A 36 13.97 15.10 -12.34
CA ASN A 36 14.72 14.90 -13.58
C ASN A 36 14.19 15.80 -14.71
N GLN A 37 12.87 15.94 -14.84
CA GLN A 37 12.25 16.88 -15.79
C GLN A 37 12.60 18.35 -15.52
N LEU A 38 12.92 18.69 -14.26
CA LEU A 38 13.37 20.02 -13.85
C LEU A 38 14.89 20.19 -13.94
N GLY A 39 15.62 19.18 -14.41
CA GLY A 39 17.08 19.20 -14.53
C GLY A 39 17.82 19.07 -13.19
N ILE A 40 17.18 18.47 -12.18
CA ILE A 40 17.76 18.18 -10.87
C ILE A 40 18.18 16.70 -10.86
N GLU A 41 19.48 16.47 -10.62
CA GLU A 41 20.06 15.15 -10.48
C GLU A 41 19.62 14.50 -9.16
N THR A 42 19.18 13.25 -9.21
CA THR A 42 18.60 12.53 -8.07
C THR A 42 19.46 11.35 -7.63
N ILE A 43 19.62 11.20 -6.32
CA ILE A 43 20.27 10.04 -5.69
C ILE A 43 19.27 9.41 -4.75
N LEU A 44 19.02 8.11 -4.88
CA LEU A 44 18.15 7.36 -3.96
C LEU A 44 18.99 6.41 -3.11
N ILE A 45 18.82 6.46 -1.79
CA ILE A 45 19.23 5.37 -0.89
C ILE A 45 18.00 4.58 -0.44
N ASP A 46 17.96 3.31 -0.79
CA ASP A 46 16.94 2.34 -0.38
C ASP A 46 17.52 0.92 -0.46
N ASN A 47 16.92 -0.06 0.20
CA ASN A 47 17.30 -1.47 0.15
C ASN A 47 16.13 -2.42 -0.11
N ASN A 48 14.94 -1.92 -0.46
CA ASN A 48 13.82 -2.76 -0.85
C ASN A 48 14.00 -3.29 -2.29
N PRO A 49 14.26 -4.60 -2.51
CA PRO A 49 14.43 -5.16 -3.85
C PRO A 49 13.19 -5.00 -4.74
N PHE A 50 12.01 -4.77 -4.14
CA PHE A 50 10.75 -4.55 -4.84
C PHE A 50 10.51 -3.08 -5.21
N SER A 51 11.41 -2.17 -4.84
CA SER A 51 11.32 -0.79 -5.32
C SER A 51 11.53 -0.74 -6.84
N PHE A 52 10.55 -0.16 -7.54
CA PHE A 52 10.62 0.19 -8.95
C PHE A 52 11.57 1.36 -9.19
N SER A 53 11.71 2.26 -8.22
CA SER A 53 12.66 3.38 -8.27
C SER A 53 14.12 2.90 -8.27
N LEU A 54 14.43 1.78 -7.61
CA LEU A 54 15.78 1.18 -7.60
C LEU A 54 16.24 0.57 -8.92
N ASP A 55 15.36 0.44 -9.93
CA ASP A 55 15.75 0.08 -11.30
C ASP A 55 16.33 1.29 -12.09
N GLY A 56 16.48 2.46 -11.46
CA GLY A 56 16.92 3.70 -12.09
C GLY A 56 15.79 4.45 -12.82
N ASN A 57 14.54 4.06 -12.57
CA ASN A 57 13.39 4.70 -13.17
C ASN A 57 13.12 6.04 -12.49
N GLY A 58 13.31 7.14 -13.21
CA GLY A 58 13.15 8.49 -12.66
C GLY A 58 14.19 8.86 -11.60
N ILE A 59 15.27 8.07 -11.45
CA ILE A 59 16.35 8.28 -10.50
C ILE A 59 17.69 8.18 -11.23
N ASP A 60 18.57 9.17 -11.09
CA ASP A 60 19.87 9.17 -11.80
C ASP A 60 20.89 8.23 -11.16
N HIS A 61 20.95 8.18 -9.82
CA HIS A 61 21.87 7.30 -9.09
C HIS A 61 21.12 6.50 -8.01
N VAL A 62 21.18 5.18 -8.12
CA VAL A 62 20.58 4.26 -7.15
C VAL A 62 21.65 3.68 -6.23
N CYS A 63 21.44 3.82 -4.93
CA CYS A 63 22.31 3.30 -3.88
C CYS A 63 21.56 2.23 -3.09
N VAL A 64 21.71 0.97 -3.54
CA VAL A 64 21.10 -0.18 -2.87
C VAL A 64 21.86 -0.49 -1.58
N LEU A 65 21.46 0.19 -0.50
CA LEU A 65 22.10 0.14 0.80
C LEU A 65 21.04 0.23 1.90
N PRO A 66 21.21 -0.50 3.02
CA PRO A 66 20.34 -0.37 4.18
C PRO A 66 20.19 1.09 4.60
N VAL A 67 18.96 1.54 4.80
CA VAL A 67 18.62 2.94 5.11
C VAL A 67 19.01 3.27 6.55
N THR A 68 20.31 3.49 6.78
CA THR A 68 20.94 3.73 8.08
C THR A 68 21.81 4.98 8.05
N LEU A 69 22.08 5.57 9.22
CA LEU A 69 22.87 6.80 9.33
C LEU A 69 24.24 6.67 8.66
N LYS A 70 24.94 5.57 8.95
CA LYS A 70 26.26 5.28 8.39
C LYS A 70 26.25 5.26 6.86
N ASN A 71 25.27 4.59 6.26
CA ASN A 71 25.18 4.48 4.82
C ASN A 71 24.75 5.80 4.16
N VAL A 72 23.85 6.56 4.79
CA VAL A 72 23.49 7.91 4.33
C VAL A 72 24.72 8.81 4.28
N VAL A 73 25.55 8.82 5.33
CA VAL A 73 26.81 9.58 5.34
C VAL A 73 27.74 9.14 4.21
N THR A 74 27.84 7.82 3.97
CA THR A 74 28.66 7.28 2.88
C THR A 74 28.16 7.74 1.50
N VAL A 75 26.85 7.79 1.28
CA VAL A 75 26.26 8.32 0.04
C VAL A 75 26.49 9.83 -0.08
N ILE A 76 26.41 10.58 1.02
CA ILE A 76 26.74 12.01 1.05
C ILE A 76 28.21 12.23 0.66
N ASP A 77 29.14 11.44 1.19
CA ASP A 77 30.57 11.48 0.85
C ASP A 77 30.81 11.25 -0.66
N GLN A 78 30.11 10.26 -1.21
CA GLN A 78 30.29 9.85 -2.60
C GLN A 78 29.71 10.86 -3.59
N TYR A 79 28.46 11.31 -3.37
CA TYR A 79 27.72 12.09 -4.37
C TYR A 79 27.70 13.59 -4.13
N LYS A 80 28.01 14.03 -2.91
CA LYS A 80 28.03 15.44 -2.48
C LYS A 80 26.73 16.19 -2.86
N PRO A 81 25.56 15.76 -2.34
CA PRO A 81 24.28 16.36 -2.70
C PRO A 81 24.17 17.80 -2.17
N ASP A 82 23.45 18.66 -2.91
CA ASP A 82 23.15 20.03 -2.47
C ASP A 82 22.02 20.04 -1.44
N ALA A 83 21.13 19.04 -1.51
CA ALA A 83 20.01 18.93 -0.61
C ALA A 83 19.58 17.48 -0.32
N ILE A 84 18.86 17.28 0.78
CA ILE A 84 18.28 16.01 1.20
C ILE A 84 16.75 16.14 1.27
N LEU A 85 16.04 15.11 0.81
CA LEU A 85 14.59 14.99 0.87
C LEU A 85 14.20 13.72 1.67
N PRO A 86 13.77 13.86 2.93
CA PRO A 86 13.35 12.72 3.76
C PRO A 86 11.86 12.37 3.62
N ASN A 87 11.05 13.25 3.04
CA ASN A 87 9.58 13.16 3.03
C ASN A 87 9.01 12.00 2.20
N LEU A 88 9.87 11.31 1.45
CA LEU A 88 9.51 10.15 0.63
C LEU A 88 9.76 8.82 1.35
N GLY A 89 10.57 8.81 2.42
CA GLY A 89 10.84 7.62 3.24
C GLY A 89 9.91 7.46 4.44
N GLY A 90 8.77 8.17 4.45
CA GLY A 90 7.82 8.17 5.57
C GLY A 90 8.48 8.51 6.91
N LEU A 91 8.00 7.88 7.99
CA LEU A 91 8.55 8.14 9.34
C LEU A 91 10.00 7.67 9.49
N VAL A 92 10.43 6.64 8.76
CA VAL A 92 11.82 6.16 8.76
C VAL A 92 12.76 7.25 8.25
N GLY A 93 12.43 7.86 7.11
CA GLY A 93 13.19 8.98 6.55
C GLY A 93 13.27 10.18 7.49
N ILE A 94 12.18 10.53 8.17
CA ILE A 94 12.14 11.64 9.13
C ILE A 94 12.99 11.38 10.37
N ARG A 95 12.95 10.16 10.92
CA ARG A 95 13.80 9.75 12.06
C ARG A 95 15.27 9.79 11.69
N LEU A 96 15.61 9.17 10.55
CA LEU A 96 16.99 9.12 10.07
C LEU A 96 17.56 10.52 9.78
N MET A 97 16.72 11.42 9.27
CA MET A 97 17.12 12.81 9.06
C MET A 97 17.42 13.54 10.37
N GLN A 98 16.68 13.25 11.45
CA GLN A 98 17.01 13.80 12.77
C GLN A 98 18.37 13.30 13.26
N GLU A 99 18.61 11.99 13.19
CA GLU A 99 19.90 11.39 13.58
C GLU A 99 21.05 12.05 12.80
N LEU A 100 20.87 12.26 11.49
CA LEU A 100 21.85 12.95 10.65
C LEU A 100 22.07 14.41 11.08
N LEU A 101 21.02 15.15 11.43
CA LEU A 101 21.14 16.53 11.91
C LEU A 101 21.93 16.63 13.22
N GLU A 102 21.78 15.64 14.10
CA GLU A 102 22.49 15.57 15.39
C GLU A 102 24.01 15.36 15.21
N THR A 103 24.45 14.75 14.09
CA THR A 103 25.88 14.62 13.78
C THR A 103 26.56 15.93 13.38
N GLY A 104 25.80 16.93 12.92
CA GLY A 104 26.34 18.19 12.38
C GLY A 104 26.83 18.15 10.93
N ILE A 105 26.86 16.98 10.29
CA ILE A 105 27.40 16.78 8.92
C ILE A 105 26.70 17.66 7.88
N THR A 106 25.39 17.85 7.99
CA THR A 106 24.63 18.68 7.03
C THR A 106 25.05 20.14 7.08
N ARG A 107 25.42 20.67 8.26
CA ARG A 107 25.91 22.04 8.41
C ARG A 107 27.36 22.18 7.94
N GLU A 108 28.20 21.21 8.28
CA GLU A 108 29.61 21.17 7.84
C GLU A 108 29.73 21.20 6.30
N ARG A 109 28.79 20.54 5.61
CA ARG A 109 28.81 20.35 4.17
C ARG A 109 27.84 21.26 3.39
N ASP A 110 27.20 22.21 4.07
CA ASP A 110 26.19 23.12 3.49
C ASP A 110 25.05 22.40 2.73
N ILE A 111 24.61 21.25 3.26
CA ILE A 111 23.54 20.44 2.66
C ILE A 111 22.20 20.94 3.16
N ARG A 112 21.33 21.33 2.23
CA ARG A 112 20.00 21.87 2.54
C ARG A 112 19.00 20.75 2.81
N LEU A 113 17.99 21.05 3.61
CA LEU A 113 16.85 20.17 3.80
C LEU A 113 15.66 20.67 2.97
N LEU A 114 15.05 19.78 2.19
CA LEU A 114 13.87 20.10 1.37
C LEU A 114 12.57 19.73 2.09
N GLY A 115 11.51 20.46 1.74
CA GLY A 115 10.14 20.23 2.24
C GLY A 115 9.91 20.75 3.66
N ILE A 116 10.70 20.29 4.62
CA ILE A 116 10.51 20.58 6.05
C ILE A 116 11.78 21.16 6.68
N PRO A 117 11.70 22.14 7.58
CA PRO A 117 12.87 22.65 8.28
C PRO A 117 13.31 21.73 9.43
N GLU A 118 14.58 21.86 9.86
CA GLU A 118 15.15 21.10 10.99
C GLU A 118 14.29 21.16 12.27
N ALA A 119 13.77 22.35 12.60
CA ALA A 119 12.91 22.53 13.78
C ALA A 119 11.65 21.66 13.71
N THR A 120 11.05 21.51 12.52
CA THR A 120 9.86 20.70 12.30
C THR A 120 10.18 19.22 12.43
N ILE A 121 11.31 18.75 11.89
CA ILE A 121 11.75 17.35 12.08
C ILE A 121 11.81 16.99 13.56
N ARG A 122 12.46 17.82 14.37
CA ARG A 122 12.56 17.61 15.82
C ARG A 122 11.19 17.58 16.49
N GLN A 123 10.26 18.43 16.06
CA GLN A 123 8.89 18.45 16.58
C GLN A 123 8.12 17.17 16.20
N ILE A 124 8.20 16.71 14.95
CA ILE A 124 7.48 15.52 14.48
C ILE A 124 7.94 14.24 15.18
N ASN A 125 9.25 14.09 15.39
CA ASN A 125 9.81 12.94 16.11
C ASN A 125 9.65 13.04 17.63
N ASN A 126 9.20 14.19 18.16
CA ASN A 126 9.01 14.40 19.59
C ASN A 126 7.57 14.88 19.88
N PRO A 127 6.66 13.95 20.26
CA PRO A 127 5.27 14.28 20.56
C PRO A 127 5.09 15.35 21.63
N VAL A 128 6.03 15.50 22.59
CA VAL A 128 5.96 16.55 23.61
C VAL A 128 6.20 17.93 22.99
N LEU A 129 7.21 18.07 22.12
CA LEU A 129 7.52 19.33 21.44
C LEU A 129 6.42 19.72 20.44
N LEU A 130 5.86 18.75 19.72
CA LEU A 130 4.73 18.99 18.84
C LEU A 130 3.51 19.48 19.64
N ASN A 131 3.15 18.78 20.72
CA ASN A 131 2.03 19.19 21.57
C ASN A 131 2.22 20.57 22.20
N GLN A 132 3.44 20.92 22.64
CA GLN A 132 3.74 22.27 23.11
C GLN A 132 3.52 23.33 22.02
N THR A 133 3.95 23.02 20.79
CA THR A 133 3.76 23.91 19.64
C THR A 133 2.27 24.09 19.34
N LEU A 134 1.50 23.00 19.32
CA LEU A 134 0.05 23.03 19.10
C LEU A 134 -0.66 23.83 20.20
N LYS A 135 -0.30 23.65 21.47
CA LYS A 135 -0.85 24.44 22.60
C LYS A 135 -0.53 25.93 22.48
N GLN A 136 0.70 26.29 22.10
CA GLN A 136 1.09 27.69 21.86
C GLN A 136 0.29 28.33 20.72
N MET A 137 -0.12 27.54 19.73
CA MET A 137 -1.00 27.97 18.64
C MET A 137 -2.47 28.02 19.05
N GLN A 138 -2.82 27.57 20.26
CA GLN A 138 -4.21 27.35 20.68
C GLN A 138 -4.94 26.38 19.75
N ALA A 139 -4.20 25.47 19.09
CA ALA A 139 -4.80 24.39 18.33
C ALA A 139 -5.51 23.44 19.29
N PRO A 140 -6.72 22.93 18.96
CA PRO A 140 -7.41 21.98 19.81
C PRO A 140 -6.60 20.69 19.97
N THR A 141 -6.13 20.41 21.18
CA THR A 141 -5.38 19.18 21.54
C THR A 141 -6.03 18.53 22.75
N THR A 142 -5.96 17.21 22.86
CA THR A 142 -6.49 16.50 24.03
C THR A 142 -5.80 16.97 25.31
N THR A 143 -6.58 17.18 26.37
CA THR A 143 -6.03 17.53 27.68
C THR A 143 -5.40 16.31 28.34
N SER A 144 -4.19 16.48 28.88
CA SER A 144 -3.51 15.48 29.69
C SER A 144 -2.65 16.16 30.74
N GLN A 145 -2.70 15.68 31.98
CA GLN A 145 -1.94 16.24 33.08
C GLN A 145 -1.55 15.16 34.10
N SER A 146 -0.33 15.30 34.64
CA SER A 146 0.15 14.44 35.72
C SER A 146 -0.37 14.92 37.08
N VAL A 147 -0.83 13.98 37.91
CA VAL A 147 -1.35 14.17 39.26
C VAL A 147 -0.59 13.29 40.24
N ARG A 148 -0.72 13.58 41.54
CA ARG A 148 -0.08 12.82 42.63
C ARG A 148 -1.07 12.17 43.60
N ASP A 149 -2.35 12.49 43.47
CA ASP A 149 -3.42 12.05 44.35
C ASP A 149 -4.76 12.03 43.59
N PHE A 150 -5.78 11.52 44.27
CA PHE A 150 -7.14 11.46 43.73
C PHE A 150 -7.79 12.85 43.60
N GLU A 151 -7.52 13.78 44.52
CA GLU A 151 -8.08 15.14 44.47
C GLU A 151 -7.65 15.88 43.20
N GLY A 152 -6.36 15.84 42.85
CA GLY A 152 -5.87 16.42 41.61
C GLY A 152 -6.43 15.71 40.37
N ALA A 153 -6.68 14.40 40.45
CA ALA A 153 -7.33 13.67 39.37
C ALA A 153 -8.78 14.10 39.17
N LEU A 154 -9.51 14.30 40.28
CA LEU A 154 -10.90 14.75 40.28
C LEU A 154 -11.03 16.18 39.75
N GLU A 155 -10.11 17.07 40.11
CA GLU A 155 -10.08 18.46 39.60
C GLU A 155 -9.97 18.49 38.08
N ILE A 156 -9.00 17.77 37.51
CA ILE A 156 -8.84 17.69 36.06
C ILE A 156 -10.05 17.02 35.42
N THR A 157 -10.51 15.90 35.97
CA THR A 157 -11.65 15.15 35.44
C THR A 157 -12.94 15.96 35.45
N SER A 158 -13.14 16.81 36.46
CA SER A 158 -14.27 17.74 36.52
C SER A 158 -14.23 18.79 35.41
N SER A 159 -13.03 19.14 34.92
CA SER A 159 -12.86 20.07 33.80
C SER A 159 -13.01 19.43 32.41
N ILE A 160 -12.58 18.17 32.25
CA ILE A 160 -12.56 17.48 30.94
C ILE A 160 -13.76 16.54 30.73
N GLY A 161 -14.41 16.10 31.80
CA GLY A 161 -15.48 15.11 31.80
C GLY A 161 -15.02 13.67 31.59
N PHE A 162 -15.89 12.71 31.94
CA PHE A 162 -15.69 11.29 31.65
C PHE A 162 -16.07 10.92 30.20
N PRO A 163 -15.49 9.85 29.64
CA PRO A 163 -14.47 8.99 30.24
C PRO A 163 -13.06 9.60 30.17
N VAL A 164 -12.22 9.24 31.15
CA VAL A 164 -10.80 9.62 31.20
C VAL A 164 -9.91 8.37 31.22
N ILE A 165 -8.69 8.51 30.74
CA ILE A 165 -7.69 7.45 30.68
C ILE A 165 -6.61 7.72 31.71
N ILE A 166 -6.41 6.77 32.61
CA ILE A 166 -5.40 6.81 33.66
C ILE A 166 -4.24 5.89 33.32
N LYS A 167 -3.01 6.38 33.50
CA LYS A 167 -1.77 5.63 33.28
C LYS A 167 -0.66 6.08 34.24
N PRO A 168 0.21 5.17 34.71
CA PRO A 168 1.34 5.52 35.58
C PRO A 168 2.40 6.32 34.81
N VAL A 169 3.01 7.30 35.47
CA VAL A 169 4.18 8.03 34.94
C VAL A 169 5.45 7.26 35.33
N ALA A 170 6.35 7.01 34.37
CA ALA A 170 7.60 6.27 34.60
C ALA A 170 7.41 4.94 35.37
N PRO A 171 6.64 3.97 34.82
CA PRO A 171 6.27 2.75 35.54
C PRO A 171 7.48 1.91 36.00
N THR A 172 7.34 1.18 37.12
CA THR A 172 8.30 0.21 37.68
C THR A 172 8.28 -1.15 36.98
N GLY A 173 7.33 -1.38 36.05
CA GLY A 173 7.11 -2.65 35.35
C GLY A 173 6.14 -2.50 34.17
N SER A 174 5.20 -3.43 34.00
CA SER A 174 4.15 -3.30 32.99
C SER A 174 3.22 -2.12 33.31
N SER A 175 3.05 -1.22 32.33
CA SER A 175 2.19 -0.05 32.48
C SER A 175 0.72 -0.47 32.36
N THR A 176 -0.08 -0.27 33.40
CA THR A 176 -1.54 -0.40 33.27
C THR A 176 -2.14 0.87 32.66
N ARG A 177 -3.14 0.71 31.79
CA ARG A 177 -3.95 1.80 31.24
C ARG A 177 -5.40 1.46 31.56
N ARG A 178 -6.10 2.35 32.27
CA ARG A 178 -7.51 2.16 32.64
C ARG A 178 -8.33 3.30 32.09
N THR A 179 -9.44 2.98 31.46
CA THR A 179 -10.48 3.97 31.14
C THR A 179 -11.44 4.01 32.32
N CYS A 180 -11.71 5.19 32.83
CA CYS A 180 -12.62 5.43 33.94
C CYS A 180 -13.84 6.18 33.40
N HIS A 181 -15.03 5.73 33.77
CA HIS A 181 -16.32 6.29 33.37
C HIS A 181 -17.02 7.04 34.51
N ASP A 182 -16.58 6.83 35.74
CA ASP A 182 -17.09 7.49 36.94
C ASP A 182 -15.97 7.71 37.99
N ASN A 183 -16.35 8.34 39.10
CA ASN A 183 -15.44 8.70 40.18
C ASN A 183 -14.90 7.49 40.96
N ASP A 184 -15.66 6.41 41.04
CA ASP A 184 -15.26 5.21 41.77
C ASP A 184 -14.16 4.47 40.99
N GLU A 185 -14.37 4.29 39.69
CA GLU A 185 -13.35 3.76 38.77
C GLU A 185 -12.10 4.66 38.72
N LEU A 186 -12.28 5.98 38.81
CA LEU A 186 -11.18 6.95 38.85
C LEU A 186 -10.31 6.77 40.10
N ALA A 187 -10.93 6.64 41.29
CA ALA A 187 -10.22 6.47 42.55
C ALA A 187 -9.35 5.21 42.53
N ASP A 188 -9.92 4.09 42.09
CA ASP A 188 -9.23 2.81 41.98
C ASP A 188 -8.08 2.89 40.96
N ALA A 189 -8.32 3.47 39.79
CA ALA A 189 -7.32 3.58 38.75
C ALA A 189 -6.13 4.47 39.15
N ILE A 190 -6.39 5.59 39.85
CA ILE A 190 -5.35 6.49 40.36
C ILE A 190 -4.51 5.78 41.43
N SER A 191 -5.14 5.11 42.38
CA SER A 191 -4.44 4.33 43.42
C SER A 191 -3.47 3.31 42.80
N VAL A 192 -3.95 2.54 41.82
CA VAL A 192 -3.12 1.56 41.09
C VAL A 192 -2.00 2.24 40.29
N ALA A 193 -2.29 3.32 39.56
CA ALA A 193 -1.30 4.02 38.75
C ALA A 193 -0.19 4.66 39.61
N LEU A 194 -0.54 5.26 40.75
CA LEU A 194 0.44 5.82 41.68
C LEU A 194 1.35 4.74 42.26
N GLY A 195 0.79 3.59 42.66
CA GLY A 195 1.56 2.45 43.17
C GLY A 195 2.51 1.82 42.15
N GLN A 196 2.19 1.94 40.85
CA GLN A 196 3.03 1.44 39.76
C GLN A 196 4.07 2.45 39.25
N SER A 197 4.02 3.71 39.69
CA SER A 197 4.88 4.79 39.20
C SER A 197 6.13 4.94 40.07
N ARG A 198 7.33 4.95 39.45
CA ARG A 198 8.60 5.23 40.15
C ARG A 198 8.65 6.62 40.79
N VAL A 199 7.90 7.56 40.24
CA VAL A 199 7.89 8.96 40.65
C VAL A 199 6.61 9.35 41.41
N GLY A 200 5.79 8.36 41.81
CA GLY A 200 4.50 8.58 42.47
C GLY A 200 3.56 9.54 41.72
N GLN A 201 3.46 9.45 40.39
CA GLN A 201 2.56 10.25 39.58
C GLN A 201 1.70 9.39 38.65
N ALA A 202 0.44 9.77 38.48
CA ALA A 202 -0.47 9.23 37.49
C ALA A 202 -0.77 10.30 36.44
N MET A 203 -0.97 9.91 35.18
CA MET A 203 -1.39 10.79 34.10
C MET A 203 -2.88 10.61 33.88
N VAL A 204 -3.64 11.69 34.02
CA VAL A 204 -5.05 11.78 33.63
C VAL A 204 -5.11 12.33 32.21
N GLN A 205 -5.75 11.61 31.30
CA GLN A 205 -5.91 12.02 29.90
C GLN A 205 -7.38 11.97 29.48
N GLN A 206 -7.83 12.99 28.76
CA GLN A 206 -9.16 12.97 28.13
C GLN A 206 -9.28 11.80 27.15
N SER A 207 -10.35 11.00 27.26
CA SER A 207 -10.67 10.01 26.25
C SER A 207 -11.37 10.67 25.06
N ILE A 208 -10.92 10.34 23.87
CA ILE A 208 -11.56 10.71 22.60
C ILE A 208 -12.04 9.47 21.83
N ALA A 209 -12.07 8.31 22.50
CA ALA A 209 -12.55 7.07 21.91
C ALA A 209 -14.04 7.19 21.55
N GLY A 210 -14.42 6.71 20.36
CA GLY A 210 -15.77 6.84 19.84
C GLY A 210 -16.04 8.14 19.08
N TYR A 211 -15.10 9.09 19.03
CA TYR A 211 -15.23 10.27 18.16
C TYR A 211 -14.98 9.89 16.69
N LYS A 212 -15.50 10.68 15.75
CA LYS A 212 -15.20 10.49 14.32
C LYS A 212 -13.72 10.77 14.08
N GLU A 213 -13.04 9.93 13.30
CA GLU A 213 -11.70 10.22 12.80
C GLU A 213 -11.81 10.88 11.42
N ILE A 214 -11.21 12.06 11.27
CA ILE A 214 -11.24 12.88 10.06
C ILE A 214 -9.82 13.23 9.64
N GLU A 215 -9.50 13.00 8.38
CA GLU A 215 -8.16 13.16 7.84
C GLU A 215 -8.15 14.22 6.73
N LEU A 216 -7.23 15.19 6.80
CA LEU A 216 -7.06 16.22 5.78
C LEU A 216 -5.68 16.11 5.13
N VAL A 217 -5.64 15.99 3.81
CA VAL A 217 -4.40 16.09 3.03
C VAL A 217 -4.28 17.53 2.52
N VAL A 218 -3.23 18.20 2.96
CA VAL A 218 -2.95 19.61 2.68
C VAL A 218 -1.69 19.73 1.84
N LEU A 219 -1.68 20.68 0.92
CA LEU A 219 -0.53 21.04 0.11
C LEU A 219 -0.16 22.50 0.35
N ARG A 220 1.13 22.79 0.56
CA ARG A 220 1.59 24.16 0.81
C ARG A 220 2.84 24.48 0.00
N ASP A 221 2.92 25.68 -0.58
CA ASP A 221 4.15 26.18 -1.19
C ASP A 221 5.02 27.03 -0.25
N ARG A 222 6.19 27.44 -0.76
CA ARG A 222 7.13 28.26 0.01
C ARG A 222 6.64 29.68 0.34
N GLN A 223 5.66 30.23 -0.39
CA GLN A 223 5.07 31.54 -0.08
C GLN A 223 3.99 31.42 1.00
N GLY A 224 3.49 30.22 1.23
CA GLY A 224 2.46 29.93 2.22
C GLY A 224 1.06 29.82 1.65
N THR A 225 0.92 29.84 0.32
CA THR A 225 -0.31 29.41 -0.35
C THR A 225 -0.55 27.96 0.04
N THR A 226 -1.72 27.70 0.60
CA THR A 226 -2.08 26.41 1.19
C THR A 226 -3.42 25.98 0.63
N MET A 227 -3.55 24.71 0.24
CA MET A 227 -4.75 24.13 -0.36
C MET A 227 -5.07 22.80 0.31
N GLN A 228 -6.37 22.50 0.45
CA GLN A 228 -6.87 21.20 0.81
C GLN A 228 -6.99 20.35 -0.45
N ILE A 229 -6.29 19.21 -0.47
CA ILE A 229 -6.33 18.26 -1.58
C ILE A 229 -7.44 17.23 -1.38
N ALA A 230 -7.64 16.78 -0.14
CA ALA A 230 -8.71 15.85 0.21
C ALA A 230 -9.15 16.02 1.66
N ALA A 231 -10.40 15.66 1.92
CA ALA A 231 -10.96 15.44 3.25
C ALA A 231 -11.56 14.03 3.30
N ILE A 232 -11.12 13.24 4.26
CA ILE A 232 -11.43 11.82 4.38
C ILE A 232 -12.10 11.57 5.73
N GLU A 233 -13.13 10.74 5.74
CA GLU A 233 -13.86 10.33 6.94
C GLU A 233 -13.72 8.82 7.15
N ASP A 234 -13.23 8.42 8.32
CA ASP A 234 -13.20 7.01 8.70
C ASP A 234 -14.59 6.53 9.12
N PHE A 235 -14.92 5.33 8.67
CA PHE A 235 -16.13 4.60 9.06
C PHE A 235 -16.09 4.22 10.52
N ASP A 236 -14.92 3.74 10.98
CA ASP A 236 -14.72 3.36 12.36
C ASP A 236 -14.30 4.57 13.17
N PRO A 237 -14.84 4.71 14.38
CA PRO A 237 -14.47 5.81 15.25
C PRO A 237 -13.09 5.60 15.89
N ILE A 238 -12.56 6.68 16.47
CA ILE A 238 -11.32 6.69 17.24
C ILE A 238 -11.31 5.55 18.27
N GLY A 239 -10.21 4.81 18.27
CA GLY A 239 -10.03 3.57 19.05
C GLY A 239 -9.61 2.40 18.16
N ILE A 240 -9.96 2.49 16.88
CA ILE A 240 -9.40 1.68 15.79
C ILE A 240 -8.41 2.56 15.02
N HIS A 241 -7.27 2.00 14.61
CA HIS A 241 -6.29 2.72 13.81
C HIS A 241 -6.88 3.01 12.41
N ALA A 242 -6.84 4.25 11.91
CA ALA A 242 -7.34 4.64 10.58
C ALA A 242 -6.91 3.69 9.44
N GLY A 243 -5.65 3.22 9.48
CA GLY A 243 -5.12 2.22 8.55
C GLY A 243 -5.91 0.89 8.48
N ASP A 244 -6.60 0.50 9.55
CA ASP A 244 -7.48 -0.67 9.64
C ASP A 244 -8.98 -0.32 9.49
N SER A 245 -9.32 0.97 9.34
CA SER A 245 -10.69 1.41 9.09
C SER A 245 -11.00 1.49 7.59
N ILE A 246 -12.29 1.41 7.27
CA ILE A 246 -12.81 1.80 5.96
C ILE A 246 -12.82 3.33 5.91
N ALA A 247 -12.24 3.92 4.87
CA ALA A 247 -12.11 5.38 4.77
C ALA A 247 -12.87 5.91 3.54
N PHE A 248 -13.61 7.00 3.68
CA PHE A 248 -14.46 7.61 2.66
C PHE A 248 -13.89 8.96 2.20
N SER A 249 -13.83 9.18 0.89
CA SER A 249 -13.46 10.46 0.27
C SER A 249 -14.55 10.88 -0.73
N PRO A 250 -15.12 12.09 -0.64
CA PRO A 250 -14.93 13.07 0.44
C PRO A 250 -15.59 12.63 1.77
N THR A 251 -15.47 13.44 2.82
CA THR A 251 -16.24 13.28 4.08
C THR A 251 -17.75 13.25 3.81
N GLN A 252 -18.50 12.41 4.52
CA GLN A 252 -19.92 12.14 4.25
C GLN A 252 -20.89 12.84 5.21
N THR A 253 -20.49 13.03 6.46
CA THR A 253 -21.41 13.40 7.54
C THR A 253 -21.10 14.73 8.21
N LEU A 254 -20.09 15.44 7.71
CA LEU A 254 -19.65 16.72 8.27
C LEU A 254 -20.45 17.88 7.69
N LEU A 255 -20.76 18.85 8.54
CA LEU A 255 -21.23 20.15 8.10
C LEU A 255 -20.07 20.96 7.50
N ASP A 256 -20.35 21.82 6.52
CA ASP A 256 -19.32 22.70 5.94
C ASP A 256 -18.56 23.48 7.02
N ARG A 257 -19.26 24.06 8.00
CA ARG A 257 -18.65 24.77 9.14
C ARG A 257 -17.66 23.91 9.96
N GLU A 258 -17.85 22.60 9.99
CA GLU A 258 -16.93 21.68 10.67
C GLU A 258 -15.70 21.45 9.80
N VAL A 259 -15.90 21.15 8.51
CA VAL A 259 -14.81 21.02 7.52
C VAL A 259 -13.94 22.28 7.49
N GLN A 260 -14.53 23.47 7.41
CA GLN A 260 -13.78 24.74 7.38
C GLN A 260 -12.95 24.96 8.65
N LYS A 261 -13.48 24.61 9.84
CA LYS A 261 -12.72 24.70 11.09
C LYS A 261 -11.52 23.75 11.13
N LEU A 262 -11.72 22.51 10.67
CA LEU A 262 -10.64 21.52 10.56
C LEU A 262 -9.59 22.00 9.56
N ARG A 263 -10.02 22.52 8.40
CA ARG A 263 -9.18 23.09 7.34
C ARG A 263 -8.35 24.26 7.84
N ASP A 264 -8.95 25.21 8.56
CA ASP A 264 -8.26 26.37 9.13
C ASP A 264 -7.15 25.95 10.10
N VAL A 265 -7.42 24.98 10.98
CA VAL A 265 -6.42 24.44 11.91
C VAL A 265 -5.33 23.67 11.17
N ALA A 266 -5.67 22.81 10.20
CA ALA A 266 -4.69 22.11 9.39
C ALA A 266 -3.77 23.08 8.63
N PHE A 267 -4.32 24.16 8.08
CA PHE A 267 -3.55 25.20 7.40
C PHE A 267 -2.68 25.99 8.37
N ALA A 268 -3.18 26.31 9.56
CA ALA A 268 -2.41 26.98 10.59
C ALA A 268 -1.22 26.12 11.03
N ILE A 269 -1.42 24.82 11.26
CA ILE A 269 -0.36 23.86 11.61
C ILE A 269 0.67 23.80 10.49
N THR A 270 0.22 23.59 9.25
CA THR A 270 1.08 23.49 8.08
C THR A 270 1.95 24.75 7.90
N ARG A 271 1.37 25.94 8.13
CA ARG A 271 2.08 27.23 8.09
C ARG A 271 3.05 27.40 9.26
N LYS A 272 2.65 27.07 10.49
CA LYS A 272 3.51 27.18 11.68
C LYS A 272 4.75 26.29 11.56
N LEU A 273 4.56 25.06 11.10
CA LEU A 273 5.61 24.07 10.86
C LEU A 273 6.39 24.36 9.55
N ARG A 274 6.01 25.40 8.80
CA ARG A 274 6.64 25.85 7.55
C ARG A 274 6.86 24.71 6.55
N ILE A 275 5.89 23.79 6.47
CA ILE A 275 5.95 22.64 5.57
C ILE A 275 5.76 23.13 4.13
N VAL A 276 6.59 22.62 3.22
CA VAL A 276 6.51 22.80 1.77
C VAL A 276 6.29 21.42 1.15
N GLY A 277 5.30 21.31 0.27
CA GLY A 277 4.79 20.03 -0.19
C GLY A 277 3.60 19.57 0.65
N VAL A 278 3.47 18.25 0.81
CA VAL A 278 2.29 17.62 1.42
C VAL A 278 2.37 17.59 2.96
N ASN A 279 1.22 17.75 3.60
CA ASN A 279 1.01 17.51 5.02
C ASN A 279 -0.32 16.80 5.24
N HIS A 280 -0.29 15.68 5.93
CA HIS A 280 -1.48 14.94 6.32
C HIS A 280 -1.78 15.20 7.81
N VAL A 281 -2.97 15.70 8.12
CA VAL A 281 -3.41 16.04 9.49
C VAL A 281 -4.65 15.25 9.85
N GLN A 282 -4.61 14.55 10.99
CA GLN A 282 -5.73 13.75 11.50
C GLN A 282 -6.38 14.41 12.71
N PHE A 283 -7.71 14.32 12.79
CA PHE A 283 -8.54 14.94 13.80
C PHE A 283 -9.54 13.95 14.41
N ALA A 284 -9.85 14.12 15.69
CA ALA A 284 -11.00 13.49 16.34
C ALA A 284 -12.12 14.53 16.43
N LEU A 285 -13.29 14.27 15.87
CA LEU A 285 -14.46 15.16 15.92
C LEU A 285 -15.57 14.54 16.79
N ASN A 286 -15.97 15.26 17.83
CA ASN A 286 -17.15 14.94 18.61
C ASN A 286 -18.40 15.49 17.91
N SER A 287 -19.16 14.60 17.26
CA SER A 287 -20.38 14.95 16.51
C SER A 287 -21.48 15.60 17.36
N SER A 288 -21.50 15.37 18.68
CA SER A 288 -22.54 15.92 19.56
C SER A 288 -22.29 17.38 19.94
N THR A 289 -21.02 17.80 20.00
CA THR A 289 -20.62 19.16 20.44
C THR A 289 -19.98 19.98 19.34
N GLY A 290 -19.53 19.35 18.26
CA GLY A 290 -18.71 19.97 17.21
C GLY A 290 -17.28 20.30 17.68
N GLN A 291 -16.88 19.87 18.88
CA GLN A 291 -15.50 20.00 19.35
C GLN A 291 -14.61 18.97 18.64
N PHE A 292 -13.39 19.37 18.30
CA PHE A 292 -12.44 18.48 17.65
C PHE A 292 -11.04 18.62 18.26
N TYR A 293 -10.17 17.65 17.96
CA TYR A 293 -8.81 17.57 18.49
C TYR A 293 -7.85 17.08 17.43
N VAL A 294 -6.68 17.72 17.32
CA VAL A 294 -5.57 17.25 16.48
C VAL A 294 -4.97 16.00 17.11
N ILE A 295 -4.87 14.92 16.34
CA ILE A 295 -4.33 13.63 16.80
C ILE A 295 -2.94 13.38 16.24
N LYS A 296 -2.75 13.67 14.95
CA LYS A 296 -1.50 13.37 14.24
C LYS A 296 -1.22 14.41 13.16
N ASN A 297 0.06 14.66 12.92
CA ASN A 297 0.54 15.47 11.80
C ASN A 297 1.69 14.72 11.12
N SER A 298 1.53 14.38 9.84
CA SER A 298 2.46 13.62 9.02
C SER A 298 2.87 14.45 7.80
N PRO A 299 3.99 15.20 7.85
CA PRO A 299 4.41 16.09 6.77
C PRO A 299 5.22 15.35 5.68
N TYR A 300 4.75 14.18 5.28
CA TYR A 300 5.41 13.28 4.34
C TYR A 300 4.35 12.51 3.54
N PHE A 301 4.78 11.87 2.46
CA PHE A 301 3.90 10.98 1.71
C PHE A 301 3.56 9.75 2.54
N ASP A 302 2.30 9.34 2.48
CA ASP A 302 1.79 8.11 3.08
C ASP A 302 0.60 7.59 2.25
N ARG A 303 0.01 6.48 2.71
CA ARG A 303 -1.18 5.86 2.09
C ARG A 303 -2.32 6.82 1.83
N MET A 304 -2.55 7.82 2.69
CA MET A 304 -3.68 8.75 2.54
C MET A 304 -3.37 9.79 1.49
N THR A 305 -2.10 10.20 1.36
CA THR A 305 -1.68 11.02 0.23
C THR A 305 -1.80 10.28 -1.10
N ALA A 306 -1.48 8.98 -1.15
CA ALA A 306 -1.63 8.16 -2.35
C ALA A 306 -3.11 7.96 -2.72
N PHE A 307 -3.93 7.54 -1.75
CA PHE A 307 -5.38 7.42 -1.91
C PHE A 307 -6.02 8.75 -2.36
N SER A 308 -5.63 9.88 -1.75
CA SER A 308 -6.13 11.21 -2.14
C SER A 308 -5.77 11.55 -3.58
N ALA A 309 -4.52 11.32 -4.01
CA ALA A 309 -4.12 11.61 -5.38
C ALA A 309 -4.90 10.78 -6.42
N ARG A 310 -5.18 9.50 -6.11
CA ARG A 310 -5.94 8.61 -7.01
C ARG A 310 -7.42 8.94 -7.06
N THR A 311 -8.01 9.36 -5.94
CA THR A 311 -9.46 9.62 -5.83
C THR A 311 -9.85 11.03 -6.22
N THR A 312 -8.93 11.98 -6.12
CA THR A 312 -9.17 13.35 -6.60
C THR A 312 -8.79 13.52 -8.06
N GLY A 313 -7.95 12.64 -8.64
CA GLY A 313 -7.35 12.88 -9.95
C GLY A 313 -6.31 14.03 -9.95
N TYR A 314 -6.03 14.62 -8.79
CA TYR A 314 -5.07 15.71 -8.66
C TYR A 314 -3.62 15.19 -8.81
N PRO A 315 -2.77 15.80 -9.65
CA PRO A 315 -1.40 15.35 -9.91
C PRO A 315 -0.43 15.69 -8.76
N LEU A 316 -0.72 15.18 -7.56
CA LEU A 316 -0.11 15.57 -6.28
C LEU A 316 1.42 15.47 -6.31
N ALA A 317 1.97 14.36 -6.77
CA ALA A 317 3.41 14.13 -6.77
C ALA A 317 4.15 15.07 -7.74
N ILE A 318 3.59 15.33 -8.92
CA ILE A 318 4.16 16.26 -9.92
C ILE A 318 4.18 17.69 -9.37
N VAL A 319 3.07 18.11 -8.74
CA VAL A 319 3.00 19.43 -8.09
C VAL A 319 4.01 19.50 -6.95
N CYS A 320 4.05 18.50 -6.06
CA CYS A 320 5.01 18.42 -4.96
C CYS A 320 6.46 18.50 -5.44
N ALA A 321 6.84 17.80 -6.50
CA ALA A 321 8.20 17.88 -7.06
C ALA A 321 8.57 19.33 -7.46
N ASN A 322 7.65 20.05 -8.09
CA ASN A 322 7.87 21.46 -8.44
C ASN A 322 7.99 22.35 -7.19
N LEU A 323 7.17 22.12 -6.16
CA LEU A 323 7.24 22.88 -4.91
C LEU A 323 8.55 22.63 -4.15
N LEU A 324 8.99 21.37 -4.09
CA LEU A 324 10.25 20.97 -3.47
C LEU A 324 11.47 21.52 -4.24
N ALA A 325 11.35 21.67 -5.56
CA ALA A 325 12.32 22.38 -6.41
C ALA A 325 12.28 23.91 -6.24
N GLY A 326 11.37 24.43 -5.42
CA GLY A 326 11.30 25.85 -5.06
C GLY A 326 10.38 26.71 -5.93
N LYS A 327 9.56 26.10 -6.79
CA LYS A 327 8.44 26.82 -7.43
C LYS A 327 7.31 27.04 -6.44
N THR A 328 6.47 28.02 -6.74
CA THR A 328 5.18 28.26 -6.08
C THR A 328 4.07 27.55 -6.85
N LEU A 329 2.89 27.36 -6.24
CA LEU A 329 1.75 26.73 -6.92
C LEU A 329 1.41 27.45 -8.24
N SER A 330 1.49 28.78 -8.25
CA SER A 330 1.24 29.61 -9.43
C SER A 330 2.26 29.45 -10.58
N GLU A 331 3.46 28.94 -10.28
CA GLU A 331 4.56 28.71 -11.23
C GLU A 331 4.58 27.26 -11.75
N VAL A 332 3.80 26.36 -11.15
CA VAL A 332 3.73 24.95 -11.57
C VAL A 332 3.05 24.86 -12.92
N LYS A 333 3.69 24.15 -13.84
CA LYS A 333 3.13 23.81 -15.14
C LYS A 333 2.90 22.31 -15.18
N LEU A 334 1.67 21.92 -15.43
CA LEU A 334 1.27 20.53 -15.57
C LEU A 334 1.34 20.10 -17.04
N PRO A 335 1.37 18.78 -17.31
CA PRO A 335 1.22 18.25 -18.67
C PRO A 335 -0.06 18.72 -19.36
N ALA A 336 -0.09 18.66 -20.69
CA ALA A 336 -1.12 19.28 -21.53
C ALA A 336 -2.53 18.69 -21.36
N ASN A 337 -2.65 17.50 -20.79
CA ASN A 337 -3.94 16.87 -20.46
C ASN A 337 -4.61 17.48 -19.22
N PHE A 338 -3.91 18.32 -18.45
CA PHE A 338 -4.50 19.07 -17.34
C PHE A 338 -4.80 20.52 -17.76
N ALA A 339 -5.86 21.10 -17.17
CA ALA A 339 -6.15 22.52 -17.36
C ALA A 339 -5.01 23.40 -16.80
N ALA A 340 -4.82 24.59 -17.39
CA ALA A 340 -3.67 25.45 -17.11
C ALA A 340 -3.53 25.87 -15.63
N LYS A 341 -4.62 25.81 -14.85
CA LYS A 341 -4.67 26.21 -13.44
C LYS A 341 -4.90 25.06 -12.48
N THR A 342 -4.91 23.80 -12.94
CA THR A 342 -5.16 22.63 -12.09
C THR A 342 -4.16 22.49 -10.93
N ALA A 343 -2.94 23.01 -11.06
CA ALA A 343 -1.99 23.02 -9.93
C ALA A 343 -2.37 23.98 -8.78
N LEU A 344 -3.38 24.84 -8.96
CA LEU A 344 -3.86 25.81 -7.99
C LEU A 344 -5.39 25.71 -7.84
N ILE A 345 -5.89 24.49 -7.63
CA ILE A 345 -7.29 24.23 -7.26
C ILE A 345 -7.32 23.36 -5.99
N GLU A 346 -8.37 23.54 -5.20
CA GLU A 346 -8.79 22.52 -4.24
C GLU A 346 -9.71 21.55 -4.99
N PRO A 347 -9.39 20.24 -5.06
CA PRO A 347 -10.19 19.31 -5.84
C PRO A 347 -11.64 19.23 -5.36
N ALA A 348 -12.57 19.12 -6.31
CA ALA A 348 -13.97 18.83 -6.08
C ALA A 348 -14.30 17.46 -6.68
N LEU A 349 -15.02 16.62 -5.93
CA LEU A 349 -15.37 15.26 -6.35
C LEU A 349 -16.87 15.17 -6.60
N ASP A 350 -17.24 14.59 -7.73
CA ASP A 350 -18.61 14.23 -8.12
C ASP A 350 -18.90 12.73 -7.92
N HIS A 351 -18.04 12.06 -7.17
CA HIS A 351 -18.10 10.64 -6.88
C HIS A 351 -17.63 10.40 -5.44
N ILE A 352 -17.91 9.19 -4.94
CA ILE A 352 -17.44 8.69 -3.66
C ILE A 352 -16.36 7.64 -3.92
N ALA A 353 -15.24 7.78 -3.23
CA ALA A 353 -14.20 6.77 -3.18
C ALA A 353 -14.08 6.19 -1.76
N ILE A 354 -13.88 4.88 -1.69
CA ILE A 354 -13.77 4.15 -0.42
C ILE A 354 -12.50 3.32 -0.45
N ARG A 355 -11.66 3.49 0.57
CA ARG A 355 -10.54 2.60 0.86
C ARG A 355 -11.01 1.46 1.76
N MET A 356 -10.74 0.23 1.35
CA MET A 356 -11.03 -0.98 2.11
C MET A 356 -9.73 -1.68 2.51
N PRO A 357 -9.45 -1.86 3.82
CA PRO A 357 -8.29 -2.62 4.30
C PRO A 357 -8.38 -4.11 3.95
N ILE A 358 -7.21 -4.75 3.78
CA ILE A 358 -7.05 -6.18 3.55
C ILE A 358 -6.28 -6.79 4.71
N TRP A 359 -6.73 -7.96 5.16
CA TRP A 359 -6.08 -8.74 6.20
C TRP A 359 -5.59 -10.10 5.69
N PRO A 360 -4.53 -10.67 6.29
CA PRO A 360 -3.88 -11.88 5.80
C PRO A 360 -4.47 -13.19 6.34
N PHE A 361 -5.72 -13.22 6.78
CA PHE A 361 -6.26 -14.39 7.52
C PHE A 361 -6.40 -15.66 6.68
N ASP A 362 -6.43 -15.55 5.36
CA ASP A 362 -6.42 -16.72 4.46
C ASP A 362 -5.09 -17.47 4.52
N VAL A 363 -4.01 -16.77 4.89
CA VAL A 363 -2.64 -17.27 4.96
C VAL A 363 -2.20 -17.49 6.42
N LEU A 364 -2.62 -16.60 7.32
CA LEU A 364 -2.32 -16.61 8.76
C LEU A 364 -3.64 -16.69 9.56
N PRO A 365 -4.27 -17.86 9.66
CA PRO A 365 -5.61 -18.00 10.25
C PRO A 365 -5.66 -17.66 11.75
N ASP A 366 -4.54 -17.87 12.45
CA ASP A 366 -4.37 -17.67 13.89
C ASP A 366 -3.95 -16.24 14.27
N ALA A 367 -3.77 -15.35 13.27
CA ALA A 367 -3.46 -13.95 13.51
C ALA A 367 -4.53 -13.26 14.36
N ASP A 368 -4.10 -12.37 15.26
CA ASP A 368 -5.00 -11.55 16.06
C ASP A 368 -5.91 -10.69 15.16
N ARG A 369 -7.21 -10.95 15.23
CA ARG A 369 -8.22 -10.26 14.42
C ARG A 369 -8.79 -9.01 15.11
N THR A 370 -8.37 -8.71 16.33
CA THR A 370 -8.90 -7.60 17.12
C THR A 370 -8.47 -6.27 16.52
N LEU A 371 -9.43 -5.37 16.29
CA LEU A 371 -9.14 -4.00 15.85
C LEU A 371 -8.79 -3.15 17.07
N SER A 372 -7.71 -2.39 16.96
CA SER A 372 -7.19 -1.55 18.04
C SER A 372 -6.49 -0.31 17.46
N THR A 373 -5.85 0.50 18.31
CA THR A 373 -5.01 1.62 17.89
C THR A 373 -3.70 1.20 17.20
N GLN A 374 -3.42 -0.10 17.09
CA GLN A 374 -2.31 -0.64 16.29
C GLN A 374 -2.86 -1.30 15.03
N MET A 375 -2.26 -0.95 13.90
CA MET A 375 -2.64 -1.47 12.60
C MET A 375 -2.28 -2.96 12.45
N ARG A 376 -3.17 -3.73 11.82
CA ARG A 376 -3.03 -5.16 11.54
C ARG A 376 -3.26 -5.53 10.07
N SER A 377 -3.91 -4.66 9.29
CA SER A 377 -4.10 -4.89 7.86
C SER A 377 -2.76 -4.92 7.13
N THR A 378 -2.64 -5.75 6.10
CA THR A 378 -1.40 -5.87 5.31
C THR A 378 -1.45 -5.09 4.02
N GLY A 379 -2.64 -4.62 3.64
CA GLY A 379 -2.92 -4.04 2.34
C GLY A 379 -4.16 -3.18 2.33
N SER A 380 -4.42 -2.53 1.21
CA SER A 380 -5.75 -1.97 0.94
C SER A 380 -6.14 -2.02 -0.54
N THR A 381 -7.44 -1.88 -0.77
CA THR A 381 -8.06 -1.67 -2.09
C THR A 381 -8.90 -0.40 -2.06
N MET A 382 -9.36 0.03 -3.23
CA MET A 382 -10.34 1.09 -3.35
C MET A 382 -11.49 0.71 -4.27
N GLY A 383 -12.66 1.28 -3.99
CA GLY A 383 -13.82 1.30 -4.88
C GLY A 383 -14.31 2.73 -5.08
N ILE A 384 -14.69 3.07 -6.31
CA ILE A 384 -15.22 4.39 -6.68
C ILE A 384 -16.62 4.22 -7.28
N GLY A 385 -17.56 5.08 -6.91
CA GLY A 385 -18.91 5.09 -7.47
C GLY A 385 -19.63 6.42 -7.29
N ARG A 386 -20.76 6.60 -7.96
CA ARG A 386 -21.62 7.79 -7.88
C ARG A 386 -22.44 7.86 -6.59
N SER A 387 -22.41 6.80 -5.79
CA SER A 387 -23.05 6.78 -4.48
C SER A 387 -22.21 6.01 -3.46
N THR A 388 -22.47 6.28 -2.17
CA THR A 388 -21.84 5.57 -1.05
C THR A 388 -22.03 4.06 -1.17
N GLU A 389 -23.23 3.62 -1.57
CA GLU A 389 -23.57 2.21 -1.74
C GLU A 389 -22.77 1.56 -2.88
N GLU A 390 -22.69 2.21 -4.05
CA GLU A 390 -21.93 1.70 -5.20
C GLU A 390 -20.44 1.58 -4.89
N ALA A 391 -19.84 2.64 -4.36
CA ALA A 391 -18.44 2.65 -3.99
C ALA A 391 -18.13 1.56 -2.94
N LEU A 392 -19.03 1.35 -1.98
CA LEU A 392 -18.83 0.41 -0.88
C LEU A 392 -18.89 -1.03 -1.38
N VAL A 393 -19.88 -1.35 -2.22
CA VAL A 393 -19.99 -2.67 -2.85
C VAL A 393 -18.73 -2.97 -3.68
N LYS A 394 -18.27 -2.00 -4.49
CA LYS A 394 -17.05 -2.17 -5.31
C LYS A 394 -15.82 -2.35 -4.44
N ALA A 395 -15.68 -1.60 -3.35
CA ALA A 395 -14.54 -1.73 -2.43
C ALA A 395 -14.53 -3.10 -1.72
N ILE A 396 -15.70 -3.63 -1.32
CA ILE A 396 -15.82 -4.97 -0.73
C ILE A 396 -15.46 -6.06 -1.75
N ARG A 397 -15.97 -5.95 -2.98
CA ARG A 397 -15.64 -6.89 -4.08
C ARG A 397 -14.14 -6.87 -4.39
N ALA A 398 -13.51 -5.69 -4.37
CA ALA A 398 -12.08 -5.53 -4.56
C ALA A 398 -11.26 -6.20 -3.43
N ALA A 399 -11.66 -6.03 -2.16
CA ALA A 399 -10.96 -6.62 -1.02
C ALA A 399 -11.18 -8.14 -0.88
N HIS A 400 -12.35 -8.65 -1.30
CA HIS A 400 -12.76 -10.04 -1.10
C HIS A 400 -13.23 -10.69 -2.42
N PHE A 401 -12.26 -11.04 -3.28
CA PHE A 401 -12.46 -11.58 -4.65
C PHE A 401 -13.43 -12.77 -4.81
N HIS A 402 -13.90 -13.38 -3.71
CA HIS A 402 -14.83 -14.51 -3.71
C HIS A 402 -16.06 -14.32 -2.81
N ALA A 403 -16.12 -13.24 -2.04
CA ALA A 403 -17.30 -12.90 -1.25
C ALA A 403 -18.25 -12.07 -2.12
N GLY A 404 -18.72 -12.66 -3.23
CA GLY A 404 -19.70 -12.05 -4.12
C GLY A 404 -21.07 -11.82 -3.45
N SER A 405 -21.10 -11.69 -2.13
CA SER A 405 -22.23 -11.42 -1.26
C SER A 405 -21.72 -10.68 -0.01
N PHE A 406 -22.52 -9.78 0.56
CA PHE A 406 -22.34 -9.25 1.92
C PHE A 406 -22.56 -10.31 3.02
N MET A 407 -22.48 -11.58 2.64
CA MET A 407 -22.78 -12.72 3.47
C MET A 407 -21.57 -13.62 3.45
N VAL A 408 -21.08 -13.89 4.64
CA VAL A 408 -20.24 -15.06 4.87
C VAL A 408 -21.11 -15.98 5.73
N ASP A 409 -21.32 -17.22 5.28
CA ASP A 409 -22.19 -18.19 5.96
C ASP A 409 -21.76 -18.47 7.41
N GLN A 410 -20.52 -18.10 7.77
CA GLN A 410 -19.98 -18.20 9.11
C GLN A 410 -20.69 -17.28 10.11
N GLN A 411 -21.12 -16.08 9.69
CA GLN A 411 -21.71 -15.06 10.55
C GLN A 411 -23.13 -15.44 10.95
N ARG A 412 -23.86 -16.09 10.04
CA ARG A 412 -25.19 -16.68 10.31
C ARG A 412 -25.16 -17.75 11.41
N LYS A 413 -24.01 -18.40 11.62
CA LYS A 413 -23.85 -19.44 12.66
C LYS A 413 -23.60 -18.86 14.05
N LEU A 414 -23.33 -17.56 14.17
CA LEU A 414 -23.07 -16.90 15.45
C LEU A 414 -24.35 -16.75 16.26
N SER A 415 -24.28 -16.94 17.59
CA SER A 415 -25.37 -16.59 18.49
C SER A 415 -25.53 -15.08 18.63
N ASP A 416 -26.67 -14.62 19.15
CA ASP A 416 -26.89 -13.18 19.38
C ASP A 416 -25.87 -12.59 20.37
N ASP A 417 -25.54 -13.34 21.43
CA ASP A 417 -24.48 -12.95 22.38
C ASP A 417 -23.13 -12.75 21.69
N GLN A 418 -22.78 -13.64 20.75
CA GLN A 418 -21.55 -13.53 19.97
C GLN A 418 -21.56 -12.31 19.05
N ILE A 419 -22.71 -11.99 18.45
CA ILE A 419 -22.87 -10.77 17.64
C ILE A 419 -22.66 -9.52 18.51
N VAL A 420 -23.33 -9.42 19.66
CA VAL A 420 -23.17 -8.28 20.59
C VAL A 420 -21.70 -8.11 21.00
N GLN A 421 -21.02 -9.20 21.35
CA GLN A 421 -19.59 -9.16 21.69
C GLN A 421 -18.74 -8.63 20.53
N LEU A 422 -19.03 -9.00 19.28
CA LEU A 422 -18.29 -8.52 18.10
C LEU A 422 -18.67 -7.09 17.68
N LEU A 423 -19.84 -6.58 18.10
CA LEU A 423 -20.21 -5.17 17.93
C LEU A 423 -19.44 -4.26 18.89
N ILE A 424 -19.26 -4.70 20.13
CA ILE A 424 -18.56 -3.97 21.20
C ILE A 424 -17.02 -4.11 21.08
N HIS A 425 -16.54 -5.31 20.75
CA HIS A 425 -15.13 -5.63 20.60
C HIS A 425 -14.84 -5.96 19.13
N PRO A 426 -14.65 -4.93 18.29
CA PRO A 426 -14.60 -5.08 16.86
C PRO A 426 -13.40 -5.92 16.41
N ARG A 427 -13.66 -6.79 15.44
CA ARG A 427 -12.65 -7.56 14.73
C ARG A 427 -12.60 -7.13 13.27
N ALA A 428 -11.50 -7.47 12.61
CA ALA A 428 -11.35 -7.26 11.17
C ALA A 428 -12.54 -7.84 10.38
N ASN A 429 -12.85 -7.21 9.24
CA ASN A 429 -14.08 -7.46 8.46
C ASN A 429 -15.40 -7.22 9.23
N ARG A 430 -15.42 -6.35 10.27
CA ARG A 430 -16.62 -6.07 11.08
C ARG A 430 -17.85 -5.65 10.27
N ILE A 431 -17.69 -5.07 9.09
CA ILE A 431 -18.82 -4.70 8.22
C ILE A 431 -19.76 -5.89 7.95
N MET A 432 -19.21 -7.11 7.88
CA MET A 432 -20.00 -8.34 7.72
C MET A 432 -20.84 -8.65 8.95
N ILE A 433 -20.32 -8.35 10.15
CA ILE A 433 -21.05 -8.46 11.43
C ILE A 433 -22.16 -7.40 11.50
N LEU A 434 -21.87 -6.17 11.08
CA LEU A 434 -22.86 -5.08 11.06
C LEU A 434 -24.04 -5.39 10.12
N MET A 435 -23.75 -5.93 8.93
CA MET A 435 -24.77 -6.39 7.99
C MET A 435 -25.63 -7.52 8.57
N GLU A 436 -25.00 -8.49 9.25
CA GLU A 436 -25.73 -9.57 9.92
C GLU A 436 -26.60 -9.05 11.08
N ALA A 437 -26.12 -8.10 11.88
CA ALA A 437 -26.90 -7.49 12.94
C ALA A 437 -28.15 -6.75 12.39
N LEU A 438 -28.01 -6.00 11.29
CA LEU A 438 -29.16 -5.39 10.60
C LEU A 438 -30.18 -6.43 10.12
N ARG A 439 -29.71 -7.58 9.61
CA ARG A 439 -30.60 -8.70 9.20
C ARG A 439 -31.37 -9.30 10.37
N ARG A 440 -30.77 -9.33 11.57
CA ARG A 440 -31.42 -9.79 12.81
C ARG A 440 -32.37 -8.77 13.43
N GLY A 441 -32.50 -7.58 12.82
CA GLY A 441 -33.45 -6.57 13.23
C GLY A 441 -32.93 -5.55 14.24
N TYR A 442 -31.61 -5.49 14.49
CA TYR A 442 -31.02 -4.42 15.29
C TYR A 442 -31.35 -3.07 14.66
N SER A 443 -31.77 -2.12 15.49
CA SER A 443 -32.03 -0.76 15.05
C SER A 443 -30.73 0.00 14.78
N ILE A 444 -30.84 1.02 13.93
CA ILE A 444 -29.71 1.88 13.59
C ILE A 444 -29.16 2.58 14.85
N ASN A 445 -30.04 2.98 15.77
CA ASN A 445 -29.65 3.65 17.00
C ASN A 445 -28.87 2.71 17.94
N GLU A 446 -29.32 1.47 18.12
CA GLU A 446 -28.60 0.47 18.91
C GLU A 446 -27.22 0.19 18.33
N LEU A 447 -27.11 0.04 17.01
CA LEU A 447 -25.83 -0.19 16.35
C LEU A 447 -24.89 1.01 16.50
N ALA A 448 -25.39 2.23 16.27
CA ALA A 448 -24.60 3.45 16.47
C ALA A 448 -24.15 3.61 17.93
N GLU A 449 -24.99 3.26 18.90
CA GLU A 449 -24.64 3.33 20.31
C GLU A 449 -23.56 2.30 20.69
N LEU A 450 -23.68 1.06 20.24
CA LEU A 450 -22.72 -0.02 20.55
C LEU A 450 -21.37 0.19 19.86
N THR A 451 -21.39 0.70 18.63
CA THR A 451 -20.21 0.75 17.77
C THR A 451 -19.55 2.12 17.70
N LYS A 452 -20.29 3.17 18.06
CA LYS A 452 -19.97 4.59 17.86
C LYS A 452 -19.77 5.00 16.39
N ILE A 453 -20.14 4.13 15.43
CA ILE A 453 -20.18 4.46 13.99
C ILE A 453 -21.36 5.41 13.74
N ASP A 454 -21.18 6.37 12.82
CA ASP A 454 -22.24 7.32 12.49
C ASP A 454 -23.50 6.62 11.91
N PRO A 455 -24.71 6.98 12.38
CA PRO A 455 -25.98 6.44 11.87
C PRO A 455 -26.12 6.47 10.35
N PHE A 456 -25.56 7.48 9.67
CA PHE A 456 -25.57 7.62 8.22
C PHE A 456 -25.16 6.31 7.53
N TYR A 457 -24.07 5.70 7.97
CA TYR A 457 -23.54 4.50 7.34
C TYR A 457 -24.49 3.30 7.51
N PHE A 458 -25.14 3.16 8.66
CA PHE A 458 -26.15 2.12 8.87
C PHE A 458 -27.39 2.31 7.99
N HIS A 459 -27.79 3.56 7.70
CA HIS A 459 -28.85 3.82 6.71
C HIS A 459 -28.46 3.32 5.31
N LYS A 460 -27.19 3.49 4.91
CA LYS A 460 -26.68 2.98 3.63
C LYS A 460 -26.63 1.46 3.59
N LEU A 461 -26.12 0.82 4.65
CA LEU A 461 -26.09 -0.64 4.79
C LEU A 461 -27.51 -1.24 4.78
N LYS A 462 -28.45 -0.64 5.50
CA LYS A 462 -29.85 -1.08 5.51
C LYS A 462 -30.51 -0.97 4.13
N LYS A 463 -30.18 0.06 3.36
CA LYS A 463 -30.68 0.21 1.98
C LYS A 463 -30.14 -0.89 1.06
N LEU A 464 -28.87 -1.26 1.19
CA LEU A 464 -28.28 -2.40 0.49
C LEU A 464 -28.97 -3.72 0.89
N GLN A 465 -29.18 -3.95 2.19
CA GLN A 465 -29.91 -5.12 2.69
C GLN A 465 -31.34 -5.21 2.12
N GLN A 466 -32.08 -4.09 2.08
CA GLN A 466 -33.43 -4.07 1.51
C GLN A 466 -33.43 -4.37 0.01
N LEU A 467 -32.42 -3.88 -0.71
CA LEU A 467 -32.25 -4.18 -2.13
C LEU A 467 -31.99 -5.67 -2.37
N GLU A 468 -31.13 -6.29 -1.55
CA GLU A 468 -30.90 -7.75 -1.59
C GLU A 468 -32.20 -8.54 -1.40
N GLN A 469 -33.00 -8.17 -0.40
CA GLN A 469 -34.27 -8.83 -0.10
C GLN A 469 -35.29 -8.69 -1.24
N ASN A 470 -35.37 -7.49 -1.84
CA ASN A 470 -36.27 -7.24 -2.97
C ASN A 470 -35.85 -8.05 -4.20
N LEU A 471 -34.54 -8.10 -4.51
CA LEU A 471 -34.01 -8.91 -5.60
C LEU A 471 -34.32 -10.40 -5.41
N ALA A 472 -34.09 -10.94 -4.20
CA ALA A 472 -34.34 -12.35 -3.92
C ALA A 472 -35.82 -12.75 -4.07
N THR A 473 -36.75 -11.80 -3.87
CA THR A 473 -38.19 -12.06 -3.93
C THR A 473 -38.82 -11.78 -5.30
N HIS A 474 -38.12 -11.08 -6.20
CA HIS A 474 -38.62 -10.67 -7.52
C HIS A 474 -37.61 -10.99 -8.64
N PRO A 475 -37.31 -12.29 -8.88
CA PRO A 475 -36.38 -12.67 -9.95
C PRO A 475 -36.91 -12.26 -11.33
N GLY A 476 -36.01 -11.70 -12.16
CA GLY A 476 -36.33 -11.27 -13.53
C GLY A 476 -36.91 -9.85 -13.65
N ASP A 477 -37.07 -9.12 -12.54
CA ASP A 477 -37.48 -7.71 -12.56
C ASP A 477 -36.36 -6.81 -13.12
N GLY A 478 -36.63 -6.19 -14.27
CA GLY A 478 -35.67 -5.33 -14.97
C GLY A 478 -35.37 -4.00 -14.27
N GLU A 479 -36.34 -3.40 -13.57
CA GLU A 479 -36.11 -2.15 -12.82
C GLU A 479 -35.24 -2.42 -11.59
N LEU A 480 -35.52 -3.52 -10.88
CA LEU A 480 -34.67 -3.95 -9.77
C LEU A 480 -33.27 -4.34 -10.26
N LEU A 481 -33.14 -4.96 -11.43
CA LEU A 481 -31.85 -5.25 -12.05
C LEU A 481 -31.05 -3.95 -12.29
N GLN A 482 -31.67 -2.95 -12.92
CA GLN A 482 -31.02 -1.66 -13.19
C GLN A 482 -30.57 -1.00 -11.88
N LYS A 483 -31.44 -0.97 -10.87
CA LYS A 483 -31.13 -0.42 -9.54
C LYS A 483 -30.01 -1.19 -8.83
N ALA A 484 -30.00 -2.51 -8.94
CA ALA A 484 -28.94 -3.38 -8.42
C ALA A 484 -27.59 -3.05 -9.04
N LYS A 485 -27.56 -2.88 -10.37
CA LYS A 485 -26.35 -2.50 -11.10
C LYS A 485 -25.87 -1.10 -10.73
N TYR A 486 -26.77 -0.12 -10.64
CA TYR A 486 -26.43 1.23 -10.21
C TYR A 486 -25.78 1.27 -8.81
N TYR A 487 -26.21 0.41 -7.89
CA TYR A 487 -25.56 0.29 -6.58
C TYR A 487 -24.37 -0.70 -6.55
N GLY A 488 -23.83 -1.08 -7.70
CA GLY A 488 -22.57 -1.81 -7.81
C GLY A 488 -22.67 -3.33 -7.61
N LEU A 489 -23.87 -3.90 -7.46
CA LEU A 489 -24.04 -5.36 -7.29
C LEU A 489 -23.56 -6.11 -8.54
N SER A 490 -22.80 -7.19 -8.34
CA SER A 490 -22.24 -7.98 -9.45
C SER A 490 -23.29 -8.89 -10.08
N ASP A 491 -23.07 -9.23 -11.35
CA ASP A 491 -23.95 -10.16 -12.08
C ASP A 491 -23.96 -11.54 -11.40
N ARG A 492 -22.83 -11.94 -10.82
CA ARG A 492 -22.70 -13.15 -10.00
C ARG A 492 -23.61 -13.11 -8.77
N PHE A 493 -23.60 -12.01 -8.01
CA PHE A 493 -24.40 -11.91 -6.80
C PHE A 493 -25.90 -11.96 -7.11
N ILE A 494 -26.31 -11.20 -8.12
CA ILE A 494 -27.71 -11.19 -8.59
C ILE A 494 -28.11 -12.59 -9.07
N GLY A 495 -27.23 -13.27 -9.82
CA GLY A 495 -27.42 -14.65 -10.24
C GLY A 495 -27.59 -15.63 -9.08
N GLN A 496 -26.84 -15.47 -7.99
CA GLN A 496 -27.04 -16.28 -6.77
C GLN A 496 -28.42 -16.07 -6.14
N LEU A 497 -28.90 -14.81 -6.06
CA LEU A 497 -30.21 -14.50 -5.51
C LEU A 497 -31.35 -15.02 -6.40
N TRP A 498 -31.19 -14.94 -7.72
CA TRP A 498 -32.19 -15.38 -8.70
C TRP A 498 -32.06 -16.85 -9.10
N GLN A 499 -31.05 -17.56 -8.59
CA GLN A 499 -30.70 -18.93 -8.99
C GLN A 499 -30.46 -19.07 -10.50
N LEU A 500 -29.82 -18.05 -11.10
CA LEU A 500 -29.47 -18.00 -12.51
C LEU A 500 -27.93 -17.97 -12.68
N PRO A 501 -27.39 -18.59 -13.74
CA PRO A 501 -26.01 -18.40 -14.16
C PRO A 501 -25.66 -16.92 -14.39
N GLU A 502 -24.44 -16.53 -14.03
CA GLU A 502 -23.90 -15.17 -14.21
C GLU A 502 -24.03 -14.65 -15.66
N LYS A 503 -23.84 -15.53 -16.64
CA LYS A 503 -24.01 -15.23 -18.08
C LYS A 503 -25.46 -14.86 -18.46
N ASP A 504 -26.44 -15.42 -17.78
CA ASP A 504 -27.86 -15.18 -18.08
C ASP A 504 -28.27 -13.81 -17.53
N ILE A 505 -27.72 -13.40 -16.38
CA ILE A 505 -27.86 -12.03 -15.86
C ILE A 505 -27.23 -11.02 -16.82
N ALA A 506 -26.04 -11.31 -17.35
CA ALA A 506 -25.38 -10.45 -18.33
C ALA A 506 -26.22 -10.33 -19.64
N ALA A 507 -26.86 -11.42 -20.09
CA ALA A 507 -27.76 -11.41 -21.24
C ALA A 507 -29.02 -10.57 -20.98
N LEU A 508 -29.66 -10.70 -19.81
CA LEU A 508 -30.81 -9.87 -19.40
C LEU A 508 -30.45 -8.38 -19.36
N ARG A 509 -29.29 -8.04 -18.79
CA ARG A 509 -28.73 -6.67 -18.83
C ARG A 509 -28.59 -6.15 -20.25
N GLY A 510 -27.99 -6.94 -21.14
CA GLY A 510 -27.80 -6.57 -22.54
C GLY A 510 -29.12 -6.32 -23.29
N GLN A 511 -30.11 -7.19 -23.08
CA GLN A 511 -31.46 -7.01 -23.65
C GLN A 511 -32.13 -5.73 -23.13
N ALA A 512 -31.96 -5.42 -21.85
CA ALA A 512 -32.50 -4.23 -21.21
C ALA A 512 -31.65 -2.95 -21.42
N GLN A 513 -30.56 -3.01 -22.21
CA GLN A 513 -29.60 -1.91 -22.40
C GLN A 513 -29.03 -1.35 -21.08
N ILE A 514 -28.94 -2.19 -20.05
CA ILE A 514 -28.25 -1.87 -18.80
C ILE A 514 -26.79 -2.17 -19.07
N ILE A 515 -26.00 -1.19 -19.49
CA ILE A 515 -24.56 -1.32 -19.77
C ILE A 515 -23.78 -0.34 -18.91
N PRO A 516 -22.55 -0.69 -18.47
CA PRO A 516 -21.75 0.25 -17.70
C PRO A 516 -21.29 1.42 -18.59
N THR A 517 -21.23 2.59 -17.98
CA THR A 517 -20.55 3.78 -18.50
C THR A 517 -19.32 4.05 -17.65
N TYR A 518 -18.26 4.57 -18.24
CA TYR A 518 -17.04 4.91 -17.52
C TYR A 518 -16.92 6.42 -17.36
N LYS A 519 -16.81 6.85 -16.10
CA LYS A 519 -16.65 8.24 -15.69
C LYS A 519 -15.20 8.50 -15.30
N GLU A 520 -14.69 9.65 -15.66
CA GLU A 520 -13.32 10.06 -15.39
C GLU A 520 -13.19 10.58 -13.95
N VAL A 521 -12.07 10.25 -13.30
CA VAL A 521 -11.70 10.82 -12.00
C VAL A 521 -11.08 12.18 -12.27
N ASP A 522 -11.93 13.20 -12.33
CA ASP A 522 -11.56 14.59 -12.59
C ASP A 522 -11.43 15.40 -11.28
N PRO A 523 -10.35 16.19 -11.08
CA PRO A 523 -10.20 17.02 -9.88
C PRO A 523 -11.13 18.25 -9.84
N SER A 524 -11.95 18.49 -10.86
CA SER A 524 -12.82 19.68 -10.93
C SER A 524 -14.31 19.38 -10.94
N ALA A 525 -14.72 18.11 -10.76
CA ALA A 525 -16.11 17.68 -10.88
C ALA A 525 -16.78 18.13 -12.21
N GLY A 526 -16.03 18.10 -13.32
CA GLY A 526 -16.49 18.50 -14.66
C GLY A 526 -16.51 20.01 -14.92
N GLU A 527 -15.97 20.85 -14.04
CA GLU A 527 -15.90 22.31 -14.25
C GLU A 527 -14.96 22.68 -15.42
N PHE A 528 -13.86 21.94 -15.60
CA PHE A 528 -12.88 22.17 -16.66
C PHE A 528 -12.75 20.97 -17.60
N GLU A 529 -12.51 21.25 -18.87
CA GLU A 529 -12.10 20.23 -19.84
C GLU A 529 -10.64 19.84 -19.55
N GLN A 530 -10.47 18.68 -18.91
CA GLN A 530 -9.18 18.08 -18.60
C GLN A 530 -9.33 16.56 -18.49
N HIS A 531 -8.23 15.84 -18.70
CA HIS A 531 -8.24 14.39 -18.75
C HIS A 531 -7.12 13.82 -17.87
N SER A 532 -7.49 13.25 -16.72
CA SER A 532 -6.57 12.48 -15.86
C SER A 532 -6.26 11.10 -16.45
N CYS A 533 -7.06 10.65 -17.42
CA CYS A 533 -7.05 9.32 -18.03
C CYS A 533 -7.30 8.17 -17.04
N SER A 534 -7.94 8.44 -15.90
CA SER A 534 -8.31 7.45 -14.90
C SER A 534 -9.83 7.36 -14.79
N PHE A 535 -10.40 6.16 -14.95
CA PHE A 535 -11.83 5.95 -15.07
C PHE A 535 -12.37 4.95 -14.05
N PHE A 536 -13.65 5.10 -13.71
CA PHE A 536 -14.44 4.11 -12.96
C PHE A 536 -15.78 3.87 -13.65
N ALA A 537 -16.27 2.64 -13.57
CA ALA A 537 -17.57 2.23 -14.09
C ALA A 537 -18.69 2.66 -13.14
N THR A 538 -19.79 3.09 -13.74
CA THR A 538 -21.10 3.29 -13.13
C THR A 538 -22.20 2.99 -14.15
N PHE A 539 -23.47 3.20 -13.81
CA PHE A 539 -24.62 2.95 -14.69
C PHE A 539 -25.40 4.25 -14.92
N GLU A 540 -24.78 5.18 -15.66
CA GLU A 540 -25.37 6.45 -16.08
C GLU A 540 -25.56 6.48 -17.61
N GLN A 541 -25.80 7.66 -18.19
CA GLN A 541 -26.11 7.81 -19.62
C GLN A 541 -24.88 8.07 -20.50
N GLU A 542 -23.91 8.83 -19.99
CA GLU A 542 -22.73 9.27 -20.75
C GLU A 542 -21.50 8.43 -20.39
N ASN A 543 -20.82 7.93 -21.42
CA ASN A 543 -19.53 7.25 -21.29
C ASN A 543 -18.38 8.18 -21.72
N GLU A 544 -17.51 8.51 -20.78
CA GLU A 544 -16.38 9.43 -20.98
C GLU A 544 -15.12 8.71 -21.46
N SER A 545 -15.00 7.39 -21.22
CA SER A 545 -13.89 6.62 -21.77
C SER A 545 -14.14 6.22 -23.22
N GLN A 546 -13.26 6.69 -24.11
CA GLN A 546 -13.32 6.38 -25.54
C GLN A 546 -12.14 5.50 -25.97
N PRO A 547 -12.37 4.44 -26.77
CA PRO A 547 -11.28 3.60 -27.27
C PRO A 547 -10.42 4.38 -28.27
N VAL A 548 -9.14 4.04 -28.32
CA VAL A 548 -8.20 4.63 -29.28
C VAL A 548 -7.90 3.69 -30.44
N ASN A 549 -7.63 4.27 -31.62
CA ASN A 549 -7.18 3.53 -32.80
C ASN A 549 -5.65 3.39 -32.82
N ARG A 550 -5.11 2.70 -31.81
CA ARG A 550 -3.70 2.34 -31.65
C ARG A 550 -3.61 0.89 -31.19
N LYS A 551 -2.44 0.28 -31.32
CA LYS A 551 -2.18 -1.04 -30.75
C LYS A 551 -2.28 -0.96 -29.22
N LYS A 552 -3.21 -1.70 -28.60
CA LYS A 552 -3.57 -1.60 -27.19
C LYS A 552 -3.14 -2.84 -26.43
N ALA A 553 -2.57 -2.62 -25.24
CA ALA A 553 -2.28 -3.69 -24.29
C ALA A 553 -3.07 -3.44 -23.00
N LEU A 554 -3.95 -4.38 -22.65
CA LEU A 554 -4.64 -4.37 -21.36
C LEU A 554 -3.80 -5.14 -20.34
N VAL A 555 -3.37 -4.46 -19.28
CA VAL A 555 -2.61 -5.05 -18.17
C VAL A 555 -3.50 -5.11 -16.94
N ILE A 556 -3.70 -6.31 -16.41
CA ILE A 556 -4.45 -6.53 -15.18
C ILE A 556 -3.47 -6.49 -14.01
N GLY A 557 -3.70 -5.57 -13.07
CA GLY A 557 -2.87 -5.44 -11.86
C GLY A 557 -3.04 -6.60 -10.88
N SER A 558 -2.20 -6.60 -9.85
CA SER A 558 -2.28 -7.57 -8.75
C SER A 558 -3.51 -7.36 -7.86
N GLY A 559 -4.04 -6.15 -7.79
CA GLY A 559 -5.03 -5.71 -6.80
C GLY A 559 -4.36 -5.33 -5.49
N GLY A 560 -5.15 -5.18 -4.43
CA GLY A 560 -4.63 -4.78 -3.12
C GLY A 560 -3.56 -5.73 -2.57
N PHE A 561 -2.64 -5.16 -1.80
CA PHE A 561 -1.46 -5.87 -1.29
C PHE A 561 -1.82 -7.09 -0.43
N ARG A 562 -1.17 -8.22 -0.71
CA ARG A 562 -1.33 -9.49 0.01
C ARG A 562 0.03 -10.10 0.31
N LEU A 563 0.11 -10.84 1.42
CA LEU A 563 1.31 -11.59 1.76
C LEU A 563 1.72 -12.55 0.64
N GLY A 564 3.02 -12.80 0.59
CA GLY A 564 3.72 -13.60 -0.41
C GLY A 564 4.41 -12.72 -1.44
N ASN A 565 3.64 -12.12 -2.35
CA ASN A 565 4.18 -11.44 -3.54
C ASN A 565 3.73 -9.99 -3.71
N GLY A 566 3.09 -9.36 -2.72
CA GLY A 566 2.46 -8.04 -2.86
C GLY A 566 3.34 -7.01 -3.58
N GLY A 567 4.46 -6.64 -2.96
CA GLY A 567 5.40 -5.64 -3.52
C GLY A 567 6.03 -6.09 -4.84
N ALA A 568 6.51 -7.33 -4.92
CA ALA A 568 7.14 -7.86 -6.13
C ALA A 568 6.20 -7.91 -7.34
N ALA A 569 4.91 -8.19 -7.13
CA ALA A 569 3.91 -8.26 -8.20
C ALA A 569 3.59 -6.89 -8.77
N ASP A 570 3.49 -5.87 -7.93
CA ASP A 570 3.25 -4.50 -8.38
C ASP A 570 4.48 -3.91 -9.10
N TYR A 571 5.69 -4.15 -8.57
CA TYR A 571 6.94 -3.86 -9.26
C TYR A 571 6.96 -4.46 -10.68
N PHE A 572 6.65 -5.75 -10.80
CA PHE A 572 6.65 -6.44 -12.08
C PHE A 572 5.59 -5.84 -13.02
N THR A 573 4.40 -5.52 -12.51
CA THR A 573 3.32 -4.87 -13.28
C THR A 573 3.78 -3.51 -13.82
N ALA A 574 4.45 -2.69 -13.01
CA ALA A 574 5.02 -1.41 -13.43
C ALA A 574 6.11 -1.60 -14.50
N SER A 575 6.98 -2.61 -14.36
CA SER A 575 7.99 -2.93 -15.39
C SER A 575 7.37 -3.40 -16.71
N VAL A 576 6.28 -4.17 -16.67
CA VAL A 576 5.51 -4.58 -17.87
C VAL A 576 4.96 -3.34 -18.57
N LEU A 577 4.26 -2.48 -17.84
CA LEU A 577 3.69 -1.23 -18.37
C LEU A 577 4.75 -0.36 -19.06
N GLN A 578 5.87 -0.13 -18.38
CA GLN A 578 6.99 0.63 -18.93
C GLN A 578 7.56 -0.01 -20.21
N GLN A 579 7.69 -1.34 -20.24
CA GLN A 579 8.21 -2.04 -21.40
C GLN A 579 7.24 -1.98 -22.60
N LEU A 580 5.94 -2.06 -22.35
CA LEU A 580 4.91 -1.95 -23.38
C LEU A 580 4.84 -0.55 -23.99
N GLN A 581 4.96 0.50 -23.17
CA GLN A 581 5.08 1.88 -23.68
C GLN A 581 6.33 2.04 -24.56
N ALA A 582 7.46 1.44 -24.17
CA ALA A 582 8.68 1.44 -25.00
C ALA A 582 8.46 0.74 -26.36
N GLU A 583 7.57 -0.24 -26.41
CA GLU A 583 7.12 -0.95 -27.62
C GLU A 583 5.95 -0.26 -28.33
N GLN A 584 5.63 0.97 -27.94
CA GLN A 584 4.62 1.85 -28.56
C GLN A 584 3.16 1.38 -28.43
N TYR A 585 2.91 0.40 -27.56
CA TYR A 585 1.53 0.07 -27.16
C TYR A 585 0.90 1.26 -26.46
N PHE A 586 -0.40 1.46 -26.71
CA PHE A 586 -1.27 2.22 -25.84
C PHE A 586 -1.61 1.35 -24.62
N THR A 587 -1.07 1.70 -23.46
CA THR A 587 -1.17 0.86 -22.26
C THR A 587 -2.42 1.20 -21.46
N ILE A 588 -3.25 0.20 -21.22
CA ILE A 588 -4.47 0.28 -20.43
C ILE A 588 -4.25 -0.55 -19.16
N LEU A 589 -4.29 0.07 -18.00
CA LEU A 589 -4.18 -0.60 -16.71
C LEU A 589 -5.56 -0.79 -16.08
N LEU A 590 -5.86 -2.00 -15.62
CA LEU A 590 -6.96 -2.24 -14.69
C LEU A 590 -6.38 -2.64 -13.32
N ASN A 591 -6.54 -1.80 -12.30
CA ASN A 591 -6.06 -2.08 -10.95
C ASN A 591 -6.87 -1.29 -9.91
N ASN A 592 -6.90 -1.76 -8.66
CA ASN A 592 -7.66 -1.14 -7.57
C ASN A 592 -6.87 -1.02 -6.26
N ASN A 593 -5.55 -1.14 -6.33
CA ASN A 593 -4.67 -0.84 -5.20
C ASN A 593 -4.31 0.66 -5.21
N PRO A 594 -4.75 1.47 -4.23
CA PRO A 594 -4.43 2.89 -4.18
C PRO A 594 -2.93 3.18 -3.96
N ASN A 595 -2.20 2.24 -3.36
CA ASN A 595 -0.78 2.39 -3.01
C ASN A 595 0.17 1.98 -4.15
N ALA A 596 -0.36 1.30 -5.17
CA ALA A 596 0.45 0.68 -6.21
C ALA A 596 1.27 1.69 -7.04
N VAL A 597 2.55 1.36 -7.28
CA VAL A 597 3.41 2.10 -8.21
C VAL A 597 2.89 1.99 -9.63
N SER A 598 2.30 0.84 -10.02
CA SER A 598 1.68 0.66 -11.33
C SER A 598 0.57 1.68 -11.63
N MET A 599 -0.10 2.20 -10.59
CA MET A 599 -1.12 3.25 -10.72
C MET A 599 -0.54 4.66 -10.96
N SER A 600 0.78 4.81 -11.09
CA SER A 600 1.39 6.11 -11.44
C SER A 600 0.90 6.58 -12.82
N PRO A 601 0.40 7.82 -12.97
CA PRO A 601 -0.20 8.30 -14.22
C PRO A 601 0.75 8.31 -15.43
N THR A 602 2.05 8.21 -15.20
CA THR A 602 3.06 8.18 -16.26
C THR A 602 3.36 6.77 -16.81
N LEU A 603 2.90 5.71 -16.12
CA LEU A 603 3.17 4.32 -16.52
C LEU A 603 2.09 3.73 -17.42
N SER A 604 0.89 4.32 -17.45
CA SER A 604 -0.17 3.91 -18.36
C SER A 604 -0.80 5.09 -19.07
N ASP A 605 -1.20 4.89 -20.32
CA ASP A 605 -1.94 5.91 -21.08
C ASP A 605 -3.39 6.03 -20.59
N LYS A 606 -3.96 4.93 -20.05
CA LYS A 606 -5.31 4.89 -19.49
C LYS A 606 -5.37 3.95 -18.28
N GLN A 607 -6.20 4.29 -17.29
CA GLN A 607 -6.42 3.50 -16.08
C GLN A 607 -7.91 3.26 -15.81
N TYR A 608 -8.24 2.06 -15.34
CA TYR A 608 -9.55 1.71 -14.83
C TYR A 608 -9.43 1.27 -13.37
N ILE A 609 -10.25 1.85 -12.49
CA ILE A 609 -10.31 1.56 -11.06
C ILE A 609 -11.55 0.71 -10.77
N GLU A 610 -11.45 -0.59 -11.06
CA GLU A 610 -12.56 -1.54 -10.90
C GLU A 610 -12.18 -2.77 -10.06
N PRO A 611 -13.17 -3.48 -9.49
CA PRO A 611 -12.95 -4.85 -9.00
C PRO A 611 -12.30 -5.71 -10.09
N LEU A 612 -11.35 -6.56 -9.68
CA LEU A 612 -10.62 -7.44 -10.60
C LEU A 612 -11.37 -8.76 -10.83
N GLU A 613 -12.66 -8.66 -11.16
CA GLU A 613 -13.53 -9.79 -11.46
C GLU A 613 -13.79 -9.89 -12.97
N THR A 614 -14.15 -11.10 -13.41
CA THR A 614 -14.36 -11.40 -14.83
C THR A 614 -15.39 -10.48 -15.50
N PRO A 615 -16.56 -10.16 -14.91
CA PRO A 615 -17.51 -9.25 -15.54
C PRO A 615 -16.94 -7.87 -15.80
N ASP A 616 -16.23 -7.29 -14.83
CA ASP A 616 -15.68 -5.94 -14.96
C ASP A 616 -14.60 -5.89 -16.05
N ILE A 617 -13.76 -6.92 -16.12
CA ILE A 617 -12.74 -7.08 -17.17
C ILE A 617 -13.38 -7.22 -18.55
N MET A 618 -14.41 -8.06 -18.68
CA MET A 618 -15.08 -8.30 -19.96
C MET A 618 -15.75 -7.04 -20.50
N GLN A 619 -16.27 -6.17 -19.63
CA GLN A 619 -16.84 -4.88 -20.04
C GLN A 619 -15.75 -3.94 -20.58
N ILE A 620 -14.58 -3.90 -19.93
CA ILE A 620 -13.43 -3.12 -20.42
C ILE A 620 -12.93 -3.68 -21.75
N VAL A 621 -12.82 -5.00 -21.89
CA VAL A 621 -12.43 -5.66 -23.16
C VAL A 621 -13.43 -5.33 -24.28
N ALA A 622 -14.73 -5.33 -23.96
CA ALA A 622 -15.79 -5.01 -24.92
C ALA A 622 -15.76 -3.53 -25.36
N LEU A 623 -15.36 -2.61 -24.48
CA LEU A 623 -15.21 -1.19 -24.81
C LEU A 623 -13.90 -0.91 -25.57
N GLU A 624 -12.79 -1.42 -25.05
CA GLU A 624 -11.45 -1.04 -25.49
C GLU A 624 -10.95 -1.83 -26.68
N HIS A 625 -11.45 -3.06 -26.89
CA HIS A 625 -10.94 -3.99 -27.91
C HIS A 625 -9.39 -4.09 -27.90
N PRO A 626 -8.78 -4.56 -26.80
CA PRO A 626 -7.32 -4.65 -26.70
C PRO A 626 -6.75 -5.71 -27.65
N ASP A 627 -5.55 -5.48 -28.18
CA ASP A 627 -4.85 -6.43 -29.05
C ASP A 627 -4.18 -7.58 -28.26
N ILE A 628 -3.92 -7.35 -26.97
CA ILE A 628 -3.26 -8.30 -26.07
C ILE A 628 -3.65 -8.02 -24.62
N ILE A 629 -3.78 -9.09 -23.84
CA ILE A 629 -4.10 -9.02 -22.40
C ILE A 629 -2.95 -9.63 -21.60
N TYR A 630 -2.42 -8.89 -20.63
CA TYR A 630 -1.44 -9.37 -19.66
C TYR A 630 -2.14 -9.64 -18.32
N LEU A 631 -2.05 -10.87 -17.84
CA LEU A 631 -2.78 -11.33 -16.67
C LEU A 631 -1.85 -12.01 -15.65
N PRO A 632 -1.89 -11.65 -14.35
CA PRO A 632 -1.19 -12.38 -13.31
C PRO A 632 -1.67 -13.84 -13.23
N ASN A 633 -0.74 -14.81 -13.34
CA ASN A 633 -1.06 -16.24 -13.37
C ASN A 633 -1.72 -16.77 -12.07
N ILE A 634 -1.74 -15.98 -10.98
CA ILE A 634 -2.52 -16.29 -9.77
C ILE A 634 -4.02 -16.38 -10.05
N ARG A 635 -4.50 -15.73 -11.11
CA ARG A 635 -5.93 -15.68 -11.47
C ARG A 635 -6.30 -16.81 -12.43
N LYS A 636 -6.01 -18.07 -12.07
CA LYS A 636 -6.26 -19.25 -12.94
C LYS A 636 -7.70 -19.37 -13.43
N ARG A 637 -8.68 -19.06 -12.57
CA ARG A 637 -10.09 -19.05 -12.94
C ARG A 637 -10.38 -18.01 -14.03
N LEU A 638 -9.91 -16.78 -13.84
CA LEU A 638 -10.04 -15.71 -14.82
C LEU A 638 -9.32 -16.06 -16.12
N ALA A 639 -8.11 -16.62 -16.04
CA ALA A 639 -7.38 -17.09 -17.22
C ALA A 639 -8.18 -18.15 -18.00
N GLN A 640 -8.88 -19.06 -17.31
CA GLN A 640 -9.73 -20.07 -17.93
C GLN A 640 -11.00 -19.45 -18.54
N GLU A 641 -11.63 -18.49 -17.87
CA GLU A 641 -12.82 -17.80 -18.37
C GLU A 641 -12.51 -16.87 -19.55
N LEU A 642 -11.30 -16.30 -19.62
CA LEU A 642 -10.86 -15.46 -20.74
C LEU A 642 -10.36 -16.27 -21.95
N LYS A 643 -10.07 -17.58 -21.83
CA LYS A 643 -9.63 -18.41 -22.97
C LYS A 643 -10.63 -18.46 -24.12
N ASP A 644 -11.90 -18.22 -23.83
CA ASP A 644 -12.96 -18.19 -24.83
C ASP A 644 -12.93 -16.89 -25.68
N LEU A 645 -12.09 -15.91 -25.31
CA LEU A 645 -11.80 -14.75 -26.15
C LEU A 645 -10.80 -15.14 -27.25
N ASP A 646 -11.09 -14.76 -28.49
CA ASP A 646 -10.15 -14.85 -29.62
C ASP A 646 -9.08 -13.74 -29.54
N LEU A 647 -8.38 -13.66 -28.40
CA LEU A 647 -7.38 -12.63 -28.09
C LEU A 647 -6.12 -13.26 -27.48
N PRO A 648 -4.91 -12.77 -27.82
CA PRO A 648 -3.68 -13.18 -27.16
C PRO A 648 -3.69 -12.85 -25.66
N ILE A 649 -3.57 -13.88 -24.80
CA ILE A 649 -3.46 -13.73 -23.35
C ILE A 649 -2.06 -14.17 -22.90
N VAL A 650 -1.33 -13.24 -22.32
CA VAL A 650 -0.01 -13.48 -21.73
C VAL A 650 -0.16 -13.63 -20.21
N LEU A 651 0.17 -14.82 -19.72
CA LEU A 651 0.21 -15.08 -18.27
C LEU A 651 1.54 -14.60 -17.70
N LEU A 652 1.49 -13.63 -16.79
CA LEU A 652 2.67 -13.14 -16.09
C LEU A 652 3.18 -14.20 -15.09
N PRO A 653 4.51 -14.31 -14.86
CA PRO A 653 5.08 -15.28 -13.94
C PRO A 653 4.42 -15.26 -12.55
N GLN A 654 4.32 -16.43 -11.92
CA GLN A 654 3.90 -16.57 -10.52
C GLN A 654 4.82 -17.56 -9.82
N ASN A 655 4.94 -17.44 -8.50
CA ASN A 655 5.54 -18.46 -7.66
C ASN A 655 4.82 -19.81 -7.87
N GLY A 656 5.53 -20.77 -8.44
CA GLY A 656 5.13 -22.17 -8.35
C GLY A 656 5.46 -22.72 -6.96
N PRO A 657 4.75 -23.77 -6.49
CA PRO A 657 5.10 -24.43 -5.23
C PRO A 657 6.53 -24.96 -5.30
N LEU A 658 7.26 -24.81 -4.18
CA LEU A 658 8.50 -25.55 -3.94
C LEU A 658 8.13 -27.01 -3.66
N LEU A 659 8.72 -27.94 -4.41
CA LEU A 659 8.52 -29.38 -4.16
C LEU A 659 9.42 -29.88 -3.01
N SER A 660 10.48 -29.16 -2.65
CA SER A 660 11.36 -29.52 -1.54
C SER A 660 11.05 -28.70 -0.29
N HIS A 661 11.18 -29.37 0.86
CA HIS A 661 11.60 -28.74 2.10
C HIS A 661 13.11 -28.92 2.18
N MET A 662 13.85 -27.95 2.75
CA MET A 662 15.29 -28.10 3.00
C MET A 662 15.55 -29.27 3.96
N ALA A 663 15.64 -30.48 3.41
CA ALA A 663 15.97 -31.69 4.12
C ALA A 663 17.49 -31.89 4.02
N SER A 664 18.16 -31.61 5.15
CA SER A 664 19.55 -31.97 5.49
C SER A 664 20.73 -31.54 4.59
N GLY A 665 20.55 -30.99 3.37
CA GLY A 665 21.63 -30.59 2.43
C GLY A 665 21.77 -29.08 2.13
N SER A 666 22.75 -28.71 1.30
CA SER A 666 22.89 -27.32 0.77
C SER A 666 22.07 -27.15 -0.52
N GLU A 667 21.22 -26.12 -0.58
CA GLU A 667 20.40 -25.86 -1.77
C GLU A 667 21.02 -24.79 -2.67
N PHE A 668 21.14 -25.13 -3.96
CA PHE A 668 21.64 -24.25 -5.01
C PHE A 668 20.63 -24.15 -6.13
N VAL A 669 20.60 -23.00 -6.77
CA VAL A 669 19.64 -22.70 -7.82
C VAL A 669 20.36 -22.17 -9.03
N PHE A 670 20.31 -22.92 -10.12
CA PHE A 670 20.78 -22.45 -11.42
C PHE A 670 19.69 -21.62 -12.08
N ASN A 671 19.97 -20.34 -12.36
CA ASN A 671 19.04 -19.41 -12.98
C ASN A 671 19.42 -19.18 -14.44
N ALA A 672 18.45 -19.20 -15.35
CA ALA A 672 18.68 -18.94 -16.76
C ALA A 672 17.46 -18.34 -17.47
N ILE A 673 17.73 -17.69 -18.60
CA ILE A 673 16.72 -17.32 -19.59
C ILE A 673 16.68 -18.41 -20.65
N PHE A 674 15.49 -18.82 -21.06
CA PHE A 674 15.26 -19.71 -22.20
C PHE A 674 14.43 -18.96 -23.25
N ASP A 675 14.94 -18.84 -24.48
CA ASP A 675 14.25 -18.14 -25.57
C ASP A 675 13.43 -19.07 -26.48
N GLY A 676 13.33 -20.36 -26.13
CA GLY A 676 12.72 -21.42 -26.95
C GLY A 676 13.73 -22.25 -27.74
N GLU A 677 14.95 -21.75 -27.96
CA GLU A 677 16.00 -22.45 -28.71
C GLU A 677 17.27 -22.66 -27.86
N LYS A 678 17.66 -21.63 -27.12
CA LYS A 678 18.91 -21.55 -26.37
C LYS A 678 18.67 -21.14 -24.92
N VAL A 679 19.47 -21.71 -24.04
CA VAL A 679 19.55 -21.35 -22.62
C VAL A 679 20.69 -20.35 -22.42
N TYR A 680 20.41 -19.27 -21.71
CA TYR A 680 21.31 -18.19 -21.37
C TYR A 680 21.49 -18.16 -19.84
N PRO A 681 22.59 -18.73 -19.32
CA PRO A 681 22.83 -18.78 -17.88
C PRO A 681 22.93 -17.39 -17.25
N LEU A 682 22.12 -17.12 -16.22
CA LEU A 682 22.22 -15.91 -15.41
C LEU A 682 23.22 -16.09 -14.27
N GLY A 683 23.32 -17.31 -13.73
CA GLY A 683 24.23 -17.68 -12.66
C GLY A 683 23.57 -18.57 -11.62
N ILE A 684 24.33 -18.94 -10.59
CA ILE A 684 23.88 -19.84 -9.53
C ILE A 684 23.62 -19.02 -8.26
N SER A 685 22.48 -19.22 -7.61
CA SER A 685 22.15 -18.67 -6.30
C SER A 685 22.29 -19.74 -5.22
N SER A 686 22.54 -19.34 -3.98
CA SER A 686 22.47 -20.20 -2.80
C SER A 686 21.24 -19.84 -1.98
N TYR A 687 20.48 -20.86 -1.60
CA TYR A 687 19.28 -20.74 -0.78
C TYR A 687 19.60 -20.95 0.69
N LEU A 688 19.07 -20.04 1.53
CA LEU A 688 19.35 -19.95 2.95
C LEU A 688 18.04 -19.88 3.75
N ILE A 689 18.08 -20.37 4.99
CA ILE A 689 16.97 -20.24 5.94
C ILE A 689 17.33 -19.22 7.02
N GLN A 690 16.43 -18.26 7.22
CA GLN A 690 16.42 -17.41 8.41
C GLN A 690 15.82 -18.19 9.60
N SER A 691 16.62 -18.53 10.61
CA SER A 691 16.21 -19.47 11.68
C SER A 691 15.49 -18.78 12.85
N GLN A 692 14.27 -19.23 13.17
CA GLN A 692 13.73 -19.23 14.56
C GLN A 692 13.05 -20.54 15.01
N SER A 693 12.48 -21.37 14.11
CA SER A 693 11.63 -22.52 14.53
C SER A 693 11.86 -23.87 13.80
N GLY A 694 12.83 -24.02 12.89
CA GLY A 694 13.12 -25.33 12.24
C GLY A 694 13.70 -25.23 10.82
N PHE A 695 13.76 -26.36 10.12
CA PHE A 695 14.02 -26.43 8.67
C PHE A 695 12.73 -26.03 7.91
N GLY A 696 12.81 -25.15 6.91
CA GLY A 696 11.66 -24.58 6.19
C GLY A 696 12.02 -24.13 4.77
N GLU A 697 11.13 -23.36 4.11
CA GLU A 697 11.39 -22.80 2.77
C GLU A 697 12.53 -21.76 2.79
N PRO A 698 13.27 -21.60 1.67
CA PRO A 698 14.33 -20.61 1.55
C PRO A 698 13.76 -19.20 1.64
N THR A 699 14.30 -18.43 2.59
CA THR A 699 13.81 -17.10 2.98
C THR A 699 14.89 -16.03 2.85
N ALA A 700 16.11 -16.48 2.57
CA ALA A 700 17.20 -15.65 2.14
C ALA A 700 17.89 -16.28 0.92
N VAL A 701 18.40 -15.42 0.04
CA VAL A 701 19.05 -15.83 -1.22
C VAL A 701 20.36 -15.08 -1.34
N VAL A 702 21.42 -15.77 -1.77
CA VAL A 702 22.71 -15.15 -2.08
C VAL A 702 23.04 -15.40 -3.55
N PHE A 703 23.47 -14.35 -4.24
CA PHE A 703 23.86 -14.41 -5.65
C PHE A 703 25.13 -13.57 -5.92
N PRO A 704 26.13 -14.09 -6.63
CA PRO A 704 26.27 -15.49 -7.03
C PRO A 704 26.62 -16.37 -5.82
N ALA A 705 26.29 -17.65 -5.89
CA ALA A 705 26.73 -18.66 -4.94
C ALA A 705 28.26 -18.81 -4.98
N HIS A 706 28.89 -18.93 -3.82
CA HIS A 706 30.32 -19.15 -3.72
C HIS A 706 30.63 -20.65 -3.85
N LEU A 707 30.95 -21.10 -5.07
CA LEU A 707 31.22 -22.50 -5.44
C LEU A 707 32.65 -22.65 -5.98
N ASN A 708 33.20 -23.86 -5.91
CA ASN A 708 34.41 -24.20 -6.66
C ASN A 708 34.08 -24.37 -8.16
N GLU A 709 35.10 -24.28 -9.03
CA GLU A 709 34.90 -24.33 -10.48
C GLU A 709 34.23 -25.62 -10.96
N SER A 710 34.55 -26.77 -10.35
CA SER A 710 33.95 -28.06 -10.71
C SER A 710 32.45 -28.11 -10.41
N ASP A 711 32.05 -27.67 -9.21
CA ASP A 711 30.65 -27.62 -8.78
C ASP A 711 29.85 -26.65 -9.65
N GLN A 712 30.45 -25.48 -9.97
CA GLN A 712 29.82 -24.48 -10.83
C GLN A 712 29.59 -25.01 -12.25
N LEU A 713 30.57 -25.73 -12.81
CA LEU A 713 30.46 -26.35 -14.14
C LEU A 713 29.40 -27.45 -14.14
N GLU A 714 29.40 -28.32 -13.14
CA GLU A 714 28.43 -29.41 -13.00
C GLU A 714 26.99 -28.88 -12.94
N LEU A 715 26.72 -27.93 -12.04
CA LEU A 715 25.40 -27.31 -11.89
C LEU A 715 24.95 -26.56 -13.15
N THR A 716 25.87 -25.83 -13.80
CA THR A 716 25.56 -25.09 -15.04
C THR A 716 25.20 -26.05 -16.17
N GLN A 717 25.95 -27.15 -16.33
CA GLN A 717 25.69 -28.14 -17.37
C GLN A 717 24.36 -28.87 -17.12
N GLN A 718 24.14 -29.37 -15.90
CA GLN A 718 22.89 -30.05 -15.54
C GLN A 718 21.69 -29.10 -15.68
N GLY A 719 21.76 -27.90 -15.10
CA GLY A 719 20.67 -26.93 -15.16
C GLY A 719 20.35 -26.47 -16.59
N THR A 720 21.37 -26.29 -17.44
CA THR A 720 21.17 -25.99 -18.85
C THR A 720 20.40 -27.10 -19.58
N ASN A 721 20.77 -28.36 -19.34
CA ASN A 721 20.10 -29.50 -19.96
C ASN A 721 18.63 -29.64 -19.50
N GLU A 722 18.35 -29.35 -18.23
CA GLU A 722 17.00 -29.39 -17.66
C GLU A 722 16.10 -28.26 -18.18
N ILE A 723 16.63 -27.03 -18.27
CA ILE A 723 15.88 -25.88 -18.78
C ILE A 723 15.64 -26.00 -20.29
N LYS A 724 16.57 -26.60 -21.04
CA LYS A 724 16.38 -26.85 -22.48
C LYS A 724 15.21 -27.80 -22.80
N GLN A 725 14.75 -28.59 -21.81
CA GLN A 725 13.58 -29.46 -21.96
C GLN A 725 12.24 -28.72 -21.83
N GLN A 726 12.25 -27.44 -21.43
CA GLN A 726 11.02 -26.66 -21.29
C GLN A 726 10.43 -26.33 -22.66
N HIS A 727 9.10 -26.26 -22.75
CA HIS A 727 8.40 -26.06 -24.02
C HIS A 727 8.14 -24.60 -24.37
N SER A 728 8.18 -23.70 -23.39
CA SER A 728 7.85 -22.28 -23.56
C SER A 728 9.05 -21.40 -23.24
N PRO A 729 9.27 -20.29 -23.95
CA PRO A 729 10.24 -19.29 -23.57
C PRO A 729 9.91 -18.68 -22.19
N GLY A 730 10.94 -18.31 -21.43
CA GLY A 730 10.76 -17.70 -20.11
C GLY A 730 12.03 -17.67 -19.26
N LEU A 731 11.87 -17.22 -18.01
CA LEU A 731 12.92 -17.26 -17.00
C LEU A 731 12.72 -18.51 -16.14
N TYR A 732 13.73 -19.38 -16.13
CA TYR A 732 13.67 -20.66 -15.45
C TYR A 732 14.79 -20.78 -14.41
N GLN A 733 14.50 -21.59 -13.40
CA GLN A 733 15.46 -22.02 -12.41
C GLN A 733 15.40 -23.53 -12.23
N THR A 734 16.56 -24.16 -12.04
CA THR A 734 16.69 -25.56 -11.62
C THR A 734 17.28 -25.61 -10.22
N LEU A 735 16.55 -26.24 -9.32
CA LEU A 735 16.90 -26.40 -7.91
C LEU A 735 17.67 -27.70 -7.72
N PHE A 736 18.76 -27.61 -6.97
CA PHE A 736 19.66 -28.71 -6.66
C PHE A 736 19.88 -28.81 -5.15
N VAL A 737 19.87 -30.02 -4.63
CA VAL A 737 20.30 -30.33 -3.26
C VAL A 737 21.67 -31.01 -3.34
N LYS A 738 22.64 -30.49 -2.58
CA LYS A 738 23.94 -31.12 -2.40
C LYS A 738 23.98 -31.87 -1.07
N THR A 739 24.09 -33.19 -1.14
CA THR A 739 24.43 -34.06 -0.01
C THR A 739 25.89 -34.50 -0.15
N GLU A 740 26.16 -35.51 -0.98
CA GLU A 740 27.50 -35.91 -1.44
C GLU A 740 27.74 -35.49 -2.90
N ARG A 741 26.69 -35.53 -3.72
CA ARG A 741 26.64 -35.06 -5.12
C ARG A 741 25.46 -34.11 -5.28
N PHE A 742 25.38 -33.44 -6.43
CA PHE A 742 24.21 -32.63 -6.75
C PHE A 742 23.07 -33.50 -7.25
N HIS A 743 21.91 -33.37 -6.63
CA HIS A 743 20.66 -33.99 -7.05
C HIS A 743 19.69 -32.90 -7.49
N ARG A 744 19.14 -33.04 -8.71
CA ARG A 744 18.10 -32.15 -9.23
C ARG A 744 16.78 -32.45 -8.54
N GLU A 745 16.18 -31.44 -7.95
CA GLU A 745 14.85 -31.53 -7.31
C GLU A 745 13.76 -31.12 -8.31
N GLN A 746 13.82 -29.88 -8.77
CA GLN A 746 12.74 -29.26 -9.55
C GLN A 746 13.30 -28.26 -10.56
N THR A 747 12.68 -28.18 -11.73
CA THR A 747 12.82 -27.04 -12.64
C THR A 747 11.50 -26.26 -12.64
N ARG A 748 11.56 -24.95 -12.46
CA ARG A 748 10.38 -24.07 -12.38
C ARG A 748 10.68 -22.69 -12.97
N ILE A 749 9.63 -21.89 -13.18
CA ILE A 749 9.79 -20.47 -13.54
C ILE A 749 10.35 -19.70 -12.34
N ILE A 750 11.20 -18.69 -12.58
CA ILE A 750 11.73 -17.81 -11.52
C ILE A 750 10.58 -17.05 -10.84
N THR A 751 10.61 -16.95 -9.51
CA THR A 751 9.57 -16.28 -8.73
C THR A 751 9.63 -14.76 -8.91
N LEU A 752 8.53 -14.05 -8.68
CA LEU A 752 8.52 -12.58 -8.81
C LEU A 752 9.52 -11.90 -7.86
N PRO A 753 9.63 -12.31 -6.58
CA PRO A 753 10.64 -11.76 -5.67
C PRO A 753 12.07 -11.99 -6.15
N GLU A 754 12.38 -13.19 -6.67
CA GLU A 754 13.71 -13.50 -7.22
C GLU A 754 13.99 -12.72 -8.50
N ILE A 755 13.00 -12.52 -9.38
CA ILE A 755 13.15 -11.65 -10.58
C ILE A 755 13.55 -10.24 -10.14
N ALA A 756 12.90 -9.69 -9.12
CA ALA A 756 13.24 -8.35 -8.61
C ALA A 756 14.67 -8.33 -8.03
N PHE A 757 15.00 -9.28 -7.14
CA PHE A 757 16.34 -9.40 -6.55
C PHE A 757 17.46 -9.57 -7.60
N LEU A 758 17.29 -10.51 -8.53
CA LEU A 758 18.27 -10.77 -9.58
C LEU A 758 18.38 -9.57 -10.54
N SER A 759 17.29 -8.84 -10.79
CA SER A 759 17.34 -7.62 -11.62
C SER A 759 18.33 -6.61 -11.04
N LYS A 760 18.22 -6.33 -9.74
CA LYS A 760 19.14 -5.41 -9.05
C LYS A 760 20.56 -5.99 -8.96
N SER A 761 20.68 -7.29 -8.72
CA SER A 761 21.98 -7.97 -8.60
C SER A 761 22.77 -7.97 -9.91
N LEU A 762 22.08 -8.10 -11.05
CA LEU A 762 22.67 -8.09 -12.38
C LEU A 762 22.79 -6.68 -12.98
N GLY A 763 22.08 -5.69 -12.42
CA GLY A 763 21.99 -4.34 -12.97
C GLY A 763 21.17 -4.28 -14.27
N VAL A 764 20.25 -5.22 -14.48
CA VAL A 764 19.38 -5.29 -15.67
C VAL A 764 17.97 -5.68 -15.25
N SER A 765 16.96 -5.00 -15.78
CA SER A 765 15.56 -5.32 -15.47
C SER A 765 15.11 -6.63 -16.12
N LEU A 766 15.16 -7.72 -15.36
CA LEU A 766 14.71 -9.04 -15.80
C LEU A 766 13.19 -9.06 -16.04
N ALA A 767 12.42 -8.24 -15.32
CA ALA A 767 10.98 -8.11 -15.54
C ALA A 767 10.67 -7.59 -16.96
N ARG A 768 11.41 -6.59 -17.43
CA ARG A 768 11.30 -6.08 -18.81
C ARG A 768 11.71 -7.15 -19.82
N ILE A 769 12.84 -7.81 -19.62
CA ILE A 769 13.28 -8.92 -20.51
C ILE A 769 12.22 -10.02 -20.58
N THR A 770 11.66 -10.40 -19.43
CA THR A 770 10.58 -11.39 -19.34
C THR A 770 9.40 -10.96 -20.20
N THR A 771 8.96 -9.70 -20.08
CA THR A 771 7.87 -9.13 -20.87
C THR A 771 8.16 -9.27 -22.37
N GLN A 772 9.38 -8.97 -22.81
CA GLN A 772 9.76 -9.09 -24.22
C GLN A 772 9.75 -10.54 -24.72
N ILE A 773 10.24 -11.49 -23.91
CA ILE A 773 10.26 -12.93 -24.24
C ILE A 773 8.85 -13.45 -24.48
N VAL A 774 7.91 -13.06 -23.61
CA VAL A 774 6.53 -13.59 -23.66
C VAL A 774 5.62 -12.81 -24.60
N THR A 775 6.07 -11.64 -25.09
CA THR A 775 5.31 -10.81 -26.02
C THR A 775 5.55 -11.26 -27.46
N PRO A 776 4.51 -11.70 -28.19
CA PRO A 776 4.66 -12.21 -29.55
C PRO A 776 5.32 -11.20 -30.51
N GLY A 777 6.27 -11.67 -31.32
CA GLY A 777 6.90 -10.88 -32.38
C GLY A 777 8.12 -10.05 -31.96
N THR A 778 8.58 -10.15 -30.71
CA THR A 778 9.75 -9.40 -30.23
C THR A 778 11.05 -10.18 -30.46
N ASN A 779 12.03 -9.59 -31.16
CA ASN A 779 13.37 -10.18 -31.28
C ASN A 779 14.28 -9.65 -30.17
N ILE A 780 14.76 -10.55 -29.32
CA ILE A 780 15.58 -10.24 -28.13
C ILE A 780 16.99 -10.84 -28.18
N LYS A 781 17.35 -11.56 -29.24
CA LYS A 781 18.58 -12.38 -29.27
C LYS A 781 19.84 -11.55 -29.00
N GLU A 782 19.93 -10.35 -29.55
CA GLU A 782 21.05 -9.42 -29.31
C GLU A 782 21.12 -8.95 -27.85
N LYS A 783 19.97 -8.59 -27.24
CA LYS A 783 19.91 -8.19 -25.83
C LYS A 783 20.34 -9.32 -24.90
N LEU A 784 19.91 -10.55 -25.18
CA LEU A 784 20.32 -11.73 -24.42
C LEU A 784 21.82 -12.00 -24.55
N GLN A 785 22.42 -11.78 -25.72
CA GLN A 785 23.87 -11.90 -25.88
C GLN A 785 24.64 -10.84 -25.10
N ALA A 786 24.17 -9.59 -25.11
CA ALA A 786 24.77 -8.52 -24.30
C ALA A 786 24.70 -8.84 -22.80
N LEU A 787 23.60 -9.44 -22.33
CA LEU A 787 23.43 -9.86 -20.94
C LEU A 787 24.50 -10.87 -20.49
N MET A 788 24.94 -11.76 -21.39
CA MET A 788 26.02 -12.73 -21.09
C MET A 788 27.40 -12.09 -20.91
N GLN A 789 27.58 -10.81 -21.24
CA GLN A 789 28.85 -10.09 -21.07
C GLN A 789 28.95 -9.37 -19.71
N ILE A 790 27.87 -9.36 -18.92
CA ILE A 790 27.82 -8.69 -17.62
C ILE A 790 28.74 -9.43 -16.64
N LYS A 791 29.68 -8.68 -16.07
CA LYS A 791 30.58 -9.19 -15.02
C LYS A 791 30.00 -8.85 -13.66
N ILE A 792 29.67 -9.88 -12.89
CA ILE A 792 29.22 -9.72 -11.50
C ILE A 792 30.45 -9.65 -10.60
N SER A 793 30.67 -8.50 -9.97
CA SER A 793 31.86 -8.24 -9.15
C SER A 793 31.61 -8.25 -7.64
N LYS A 794 30.34 -8.28 -7.21
CA LYS A 794 29.93 -8.26 -5.80
C LYS A 794 28.92 -9.37 -5.54
N THR A 795 28.89 -9.84 -4.31
CA THR A 795 27.85 -10.74 -3.80
C THR A 795 26.67 -9.91 -3.32
N ALA A 796 25.48 -10.25 -3.80
CA ALA A 796 24.21 -9.72 -3.32
C ALA A 796 23.55 -10.74 -2.38
N ALA A 797 22.95 -10.25 -1.30
CA ALA A 797 22.13 -11.02 -0.39
C ALA A 797 20.72 -10.42 -0.35
N TYR A 798 19.73 -11.29 -0.22
CA TYR A 798 18.30 -10.99 -0.08
C TYR A 798 17.78 -11.69 1.16
N ALA A 799 16.91 -11.05 1.93
CA ALA A 799 16.17 -11.69 3.02
C ALA A 799 14.74 -11.16 3.10
N SER A 800 13.78 -12.08 3.21
CA SER A 800 12.36 -11.76 3.39
C SER A 800 12.07 -11.20 4.78
N THR A 801 11.06 -10.33 4.89
CA THR A 801 10.50 -9.83 6.15
C THR A 801 9.11 -10.43 6.38
N PHE A 802 8.69 -10.51 7.65
CA PHE A 802 7.46 -11.21 8.05
C PHE A 802 6.63 -10.36 9.03
N PRO A 803 5.29 -10.48 8.99
CA PRO A 803 4.38 -9.67 9.81
C PRO A 803 4.17 -10.19 11.24
N PHE A 804 4.78 -11.32 11.63
CA PHE A 804 4.38 -12.10 12.82
C PHE A 804 4.29 -11.28 14.11
N LYS A 805 5.32 -10.48 14.41
CA LYS A 805 5.33 -9.62 15.60
C LYS A 805 4.14 -8.65 15.62
N ALA A 806 3.85 -8.06 14.47
CA ALA A 806 2.76 -7.10 14.31
C ALA A 806 1.39 -7.78 14.20
N LEU A 807 1.32 -9.12 14.19
CA LEU A 807 0.08 -9.92 14.26
C LEU A 807 -0.02 -10.77 15.54
N HIS A 808 0.90 -10.57 16.50
CA HIS A 808 1.00 -11.32 17.76
C HIS A 808 1.15 -12.84 17.57
N LEU A 809 1.90 -13.22 16.53
CA LEU A 809 2.24 -14.59 16.23
C LEU A 809 3.67 -14.87 16.70
N PHE A 810 3.86 -15.93 17.48
CA PHE A 810 5.14 -16.25 18.12
C PHE A 810 5.76 -17.58 17.65
N ASP A 811 4.95 -18.53 17.19
CA ASP A 811 5.38 -19.89 16.81
C ASP A 811 5.06 -20.24 15.34
N GLU A 812 4.87 -19.23 14.50
CA GLU A 812 4.51 -19.44 13.09
C GLU A 812 5.66 -20.00 12.26
N SER A 813 5.30 -20.86 11.31
CA SER A 813 6.25 -21.36 10.32
C SER A 813 6.52 -20.30 9.26
N ILE A 814 7.79 -20.12 8.92
CA ILE A 814 8.18 -19.23 7.83
C ILE A 814 7.94 -19.94 6.50
N THR A 815 7.14 -19.32 5.63
CA THR A 815 6.87 -19.78 4.26
C THR A 815 6.91 -18.61 3.28
N ALA A 816 7.07 -18.89 1.99
CA ALA A 816 7.02 -17.93 0.90
C ALA A 816 5.65 -17.24 0.78
N ASN A 817 4.56 -17.86 1.27
CA ASN A 817 3.23 -17.24 1.27
C ASN A 817 3.06 -16.19 2.39
N ASN A 818 3.89 -16.26 3.43
CA ASN A 818 3.78 -15.40 4.61
C ASN A 818 4.70 -14.17 4.53
N VAL A 819 5.45 -14.04 3.43
CA VAL A 819 6.38 -12.92 3.19
C VAL A 819 5.61 -11.60 3.11
N LEU A 820 6.07 -10.60 3.85
CA LEU A 820 5.52 -9.25 3.80
C LEU A 820 6.31 -8.40 2.81
N GLY A 821 7.62 -8.31 3.01
CA GLY A 821 8.53 -7.54 2.16
C GLY A 821 9.90 -8.22 2.10
N ALA A 822 10.92 -7.49 1.69
CA ALA A 822 12.28 -7.98 1.70
C ALA A 822 13.31 -6.85 1.78
N GLU A 823 14.52 -7.22 2.17
CA GLU A 823 15.70 -6.36 2.11
C GLU A 823 16.77 -7.00 1.23
N MET A 824 17.58 -6.17 0.59
CA MET A 824 18.79 -6.62 -0.10
C MET A 824 20.02 -5.79 0.23
N ALA A 825 21.19 -6.40 0.13
CA ALA A 825 22.47 -5.75 0.35
C ALA A 825 23.57 -6.35 -0.52
N PHE A 826 24.59 -5.54 -0.84
CA PHE A 826 25.78 -5.97 -1.56
C PHE A 826 27.00 -6.02 -0.64
N GLY A 827 27.88 -7.00 -0.83
CA GLY A 827 29.18 -7.15 -0.18
C GLY A 827 30.22 -7.79 -1.10
N ASN A 828 31.48 -7.81 -0.69
CA ASN A 828 32.56 -8.48 -1.43
C ASN A 828 32.62 -9.99 -1.14
N SER A 829 31.84 -10.47 -0.17
CA SER A 829 31.68 -11.87 0.19
C SER A 829 30.26 -12.14 0.66
N THR A 830 29.85 -13.41 0.71
CA THR A 830 28.57 -13.85 1.28
C THR A 830 28.38 -13.33 2.70
N THR A 831 29.40 -13.45 3.55
CA THR A 831 29.34 -13.00 4.95
C THR A 831 29.12 -11.49 5.03
N GLU A 832 29.86 -10.71 4.24
CA GLU A 832 29.72 -9.25 4.25
C GLU A 832 28.35 -8.81 3.73
N ALA A 833 27.82 -9.45 2.69
CA ALA A 833 26.50 -9.14 2.15
C ALA A 833 25.40 -9.44 3.17
N LEU A 834 25.45 -10.58 3.85
CA LEU A 834 24.47 -10.96 4.89
C LEU A 834 24.56 -10.05 6.12
N GLN A 835 25.76 -9.71 6.60
CA GLN A 835 25.96 -8.81 7.74
C GLN A 835 25.46 -7.38 7.51
N ARG A 836 25.29 -6.98 6.24
CA ARG A 836 24.75 -5.67 5.88
C ARG A 836 23.22 -5.63 5.91
N LEU A 837 22.50 -6.75 5.90
CA LEU A 837 21.05 -6.74 6.03
C LEU A 837 20.64 -6.25 7.43
N ASN A 838 19.53 -5.52 7.57
CA ASN A 838 19.02 -5.12 8.89
C ASN A 838 18.20 -6.22 9.57
N VAL A 839 17.86 -7.27 8.81
CA VAL A 839 17.12 -8.43 9.29
C VAL A 839 17.88 -9.13 10.42
N LYS A 840 17.28 -9.14 11.63
CA LYS A 840 17.86 -9.80 12.80
C LYS A 840 17.56 -11.30 12.79
N GLY A 841 18.58 -12.14 12.93
CA GLY A 841 18.42 -13.57 13.09
C GLY A 841 19.64 -14.35 12.63
N LYS A 842 19.71 -15.62 13.03
CA LYS A 842 20.77 -16.53 12.60
C LYS A 842 20.44 -17.06 11.22
N PHE A 843 21.27 -16.78 10.22
CA PHE A 843 21.18 -17.42 8.91
C PHE A 843 21.86 -18.78 8.99
N ARG A 844 21.08 -19.85 8.76
CA ARG A 844 21.60 -21.21 8.75
C ARG A 844 21.82 -21.67 7.31
N PHE A 845 22.96 -22.30 7.10
CA PHE A 845 23.29 -23.10 5.93
C PHE A 845 23.93 -24.41 6.39
N HIS A 846 23.97 -25.42 5.54
CA HIS A 846 24.60 -26.67 5.91
C HIS A 846 26.13 -26.47 6.07
N GLY A 847 26.69 -26.83 7.23
CA GLY A 847 28.11 -26.67 7.56
C GLY A 847 28.49 -25.38 8.30
N GLY A 848 27.52 -24.51 8.61
CA GLY A 848 27.81 -23.29 9.36
C GLY A 848 26.60 -22.43 9.69
N SER A 849 26.87 -21.29 10.30
CA SER A 849 25.84 -20.30 10.57
C SER A 849 26.47 -18.92 10.67
N ILE A 850 25.78 -17.93 10.16
CA ILE A 850 26.14 -16.52 10.34
C ILE A 850 25.08 -15.90 11.23
N ASN A 851 25.53 -15.30 12.33
CA ASN A 851 24.66 -14.58 13.26
C ASN A 851 24.39 -13.16 12.78
#